data_AF-A0A8J9VBP6-F1
#
_entry.id   AF-A0A8J9VBP6-F1
#
_cell.length_a   1.000
_cell.length_b   1.000
_cell.length_c   1.000
_cell.angle_alpha   90.00
_cell.angle_beta   90.00
_cell.angle_gamma   90.00
#
_symmetry.space_group_name_H-M   'P 1'
#
loop_
_entity.id
_entity.type
_entity.pdbx_description
1 polymer ?
#
loop_
_entity_poly.entity_id
_entity_poly.type
_entity_poly.pdbx_seq_one_letter_code
_entity_poly.pdbx_strand_id
1 'polypeptide(L)'
;MSESKSKLQDNPRGVLEQHITALQSESKIDRRQALVKINEEIFNNPDNEGCDLTVVFPEIYAYILKSFSDTSESCRENAIIITSNFIQRLPLNDYYLTYILPVIVRRIGCPEIIEESEEIRLILIELVHKILLKYKGTHLLSSFINDFTSILTKTSTDPFPKVKLEACECIILLTKILQRDFHFQSESYVKPLLSNFAHQHFRVRVAAVRAIGAVVLAGNVKCFELSITPMAEKLFDENTQVRLQVTMEVGNWMLCYRDRYSFWHRMIPLLLTSLSDIMADIREAATEVWDDIGLQYMEENEEDLKKKSDFLKDVPSHYPDVKRPNLGCRTLVQSNIGKIVPAISREMEGWQADPRLRCAQLLCWLLLCSEDGCTQHANTIVRTLHRGASDDDQRVVLEIKRASELFGYFITPDTWWPLLEAEVDSWSALFVITNILKGSRAELVKEKVMVELCKELSDPDRCRIRKPKYQTNMLLVTEALMDLCKEDCKAVAEQLFIINFTIYAMPYDDKMQFMALSNLDKLRSIEKCGRTLTSLYEIHIRRVLSDITSDALTWSMLTPDRCLLECVLIHSGSAIGAQLHLIAPLLKECLAPPKVDAEVKLKIFTVLSTVLLKRQTNFSKSESENLEAFLKIVINDIIMPNLVWSPGRTAEAIRTAAVACLCSALQENPENYEVTVEKGSDGDNKDEKVNLFPTKESLEPFLDQMVPLLVGLTDDNSTLTRQHTLRAICCLATLSKQRGCFTVDILHKLYFVVLKRLDDSSDKVRSIAVETLCTLFQCRPQYDTAVFNAHIDALYSAMLVHLDDADEGFRKEMLDALIKLSEIDPRLLMKKVKSNIHLYRNKAAYERLSSHIEKIIE
;
A
#
# COMPACT_ATOMS: atom_id res chain seq x y z
N MET A 1 -85.15 44.54 -42.62
CA MET A 1 -84.76 43.32 -43.36
C MET A 1 -83.58 42.73 -42.63
N SER A 2 -83.78 41.63 -41.89
CA SER A 2 -82.72 40.95 -41.14
C SER A 2 -81.88 40.15 -42.12
N GLU A 3 -80.69 40.64 -42.46
CA GLU A 3 -79.68 39.83 -43.14
C GLU A 3 -79.42 38.59 -42.29
N SER A 4 -79.80 37.44 -42.82
CA SER A 4 -79.43 36.14 -42.26
C SER A 4 -77.90 36.06 -42.29
N LYS A 5 -77.24 36.22 -41.13
CA LYS A 5 -75.79 35.94 -41.00
C LYS A 5 -75.56 34.53 -41.53
N SER A 6 -74.78 34.41 -42.61
CA SER A 6 -74.37 33.11 -43.14
C SER A 6 -73.61 32.35 -42.06
N LYS A 7 -73.93 31.07 -41.87
CA LYS A 7 -73.18 30.22 -40.93
C LYS A 7 -71.75 30.04 -41.41
N LEU A 8 -70.80 29.92 -40.49
CA LEU A 8 -69.38 29.77 -40.81
C LEU A 8 -69.11 28.60 -41.77
N GLN A 9 -69.85 27.49 -41.63
CA GLN A 9 -69.72 26.31 -42.48
C GLN A 9 -70.13 26.55 -43.94
N ASP A 10 -71.12 27.42 -44.18
CA ASP A 10 -71.70 27.62 -45.52
C ASP A 10 -70.92 28.64 -46.35
N ASN A 11 -70.27 29.61 -45.70
CA ASN A 11 -69.42 30.61 -46.36
C ASN A 11 -68.27 31.06 -45.43
N PRO A 12 -67.24 30.21 -45.21
CA PRO A 12 -66.17 30.51 -44.28
C PRO A 12 -65.44 31.82 -44.61
N ARG A 13 -65.17 32.02 -45.90
CA ARG A 13 -64.45 33.20 -46.41
C ARG A 13 -65.25 34.49 -46.25
N GLY A 14 -66.56 34.47 -46.52
CA GLY A 14 -67.41 35.65 -46.38
C GLY A 14 -67.63 36.05 -44.92
N VAL A 15 -67.82 35.07 -44.02
CA VAL A 15 -68.00 35.34 -42.57
C VAL A 15 -66.73 35.96 -41.97
N LEU A 16 -65.55 35.53 -42.44
CA LEU A 16 -64.26 36.00 -41.92
C LEU A 16 -63.64 37.14 -42.75
N GLU A 17 -64.30 37.60 -43.82
CA GLU A 17 -63.72 38.52 -44.82
C GLU A 17 -63.18 39.81 -44.20
N GLN A 18 -63.94 40.42 -43.27
CA GLN A 18 -63.54 41.64 -42.58
C GLN A 18 -62.22 41.43 -41.81
N HIS A 19 -62.09 40.29 -41.14
CA HIS A 19 -60.89 39.97 -40.37
C HIS A 19 -59.72 39.57 -41.29
N ILE A 20 -59.98 38.81 -42.36
CA ILE A 20 -58.97 38.43 -43.36
C ILE A 20 -58.37 39.68 -44.03
N THR A 21 -59.21 40.65 -44.40
CA THR A 21 -58.74 41.92 -44.96
C THR A 21 -57.92 42.72 -43.94
N ALA A 22 -58.34 42.71 -42.67
CA ALA A 22 -57.60 43.39 -41.60
C ALA A 22 -56.20 42.80 -41.35
N LEU A 23 -55.93 41.54 -41.72
CA LEU A 23 -54.57 40.96 -41.69
C LEU A 23 -53.58 41.66 -42.64
N GLN A 24 -54.06 42.46 -43.60
CA GLN A 24 -53.22 43.26 -44.50
C GLN A 24 -52.99 44.69 -44.01
N SER A 25 -53.53 45.08 -42.84
CA SER A 25 -53.34 46.41 -42.26
C SER A 25 -51.86 46.69 -41.96
N GLU A 26 -51.43 47.95 -42.14
CA GLU A 26 -50.10 48.40 -41.70
C GLU A 26 -49.97 48.38 -40.17
N SER A 27 -51.09 48.54 -39.44
CA SER A 27 -51.15 48.50 -37.98
C SER A 27 -50.99 47.09 -37.44
N LYS A 28 -49.92 46.87 -36.66
CA LYS A 28 -49.70 45.60 -35.94
C LYS A 28 -50.83 45.26 -34.96
N ILE A 29 -51.49 46.28 -34.39
CA ILE A 29 -52.59 46.09 -33.44
C ILE A 29 -53.81 45.52 -34.16
N ASP A 30 -54.13 46.07 -35.35
CA ASP A 30 -55.28 45.63 -36.13
C ASP A 30 -55.09 44.20 -36.64
N ARG A 31 -53.88 43.88 -37.13
CA ARG A 31 -53.54 42.51 -37.55
C ARG A 31 -53.64 41.52 -36.40
N ARG A 32 -53.13 41.87 -35.22
CA ARG A 32 -53.25 41.03 -34.00
C ARG A 32 -54.71 40.84 -33.62
N GLN A 33 -55.49 41.92 -33.55
CA GLN A 33 -56.90 41.87 -33.19
C GLN A 33 -57.70 41.02 -34.20
N ALA A 34 -57.35 41.10 -35.48
CA ALA A 34 -57.94 40.28 -36.52
C ALA A 34 -57.67 38.78 -36.29
N LEU A 35 -56.42 38.39 -35.97
CA LEU A 35 -56.10 37.00 -35.63
C LEU A 35 -56.87 36.52 -34.39
N VAL A 36 -56.92 37.33 -33.33
CA VAL A 36 -57.70 37.01 -32.12
C VAL A 36 -59.17 36.78 -32.48
N LYS A 37 -59.76 37.67 -33.28
CA LYS A 37 -61.16 37.55 -33.71
C LYS A 37 -61.42 36.34 -34.60
N ILE A 38 -60.49 36.02 -35.51
CA ILE A 38 -60.57 34.80 -36.31
C ILE A 38 -60.54 33.56 -35.40
N ASN A 39 -59.65 33.53 -34.41
CA ASN A 39 -59.58 32.43 -33.46
C ASN A 39 -60.87 32.30 -32.64
N GLU A 40 -61.39 33.42 -32.13
CA GLU A 40 -62.65 33.47 -31.38
C GLU A 40 -63.82 32.96 -32.21
N GLU A 41 -63.98 33.45 -33.45
CA GLU A 41 -65.11 33.11 -34.30
C GLU A 41 -65.09 31.62 -34.70
N ILE A 42 -63.93 31.06 -35.01
CA ILE A 42 -63.82 29.66 -35.45
C ILE A 42 -63.92 28.69 -34.28
N PHE A 43 -63.26 29.00 -33.17
CA PHE A 43 -63.01 27.99 -32.12
C PHE A 43 -63.71 28.25 -30.79
N ASN A 44 -64.12 29.48 -30.51
CA ASN A 44 -64.71 29.86 -29.21
C ASN A 44 -66.18 30.28 -29.33
N ASN A 45 -66.68 30.61 -30.52
CA ASN A 45 -68.07 30.96 -30.75
C ASN A 45 -68.96 29.70 -30.61
N PRO A 46 -69.88 29.63 -29.63
CA PRO A 46 -70.78 28.49 -29.44
C PRO A 46 -71.63 28.17 -30.67
N ASP A 47 -71.98 29.19 -31.47
CA ASP A 47 -72.78 29.01 -32.68
C ASP A 47 -72.06 28.18 -33.76
N ASN A 48 -70.72 28.07 -33.66
CA ASN A 48 -69.86 27.37 -34.59
C ASN A 48 -69.27 26.07 -34.02
N GLU A 49 -69.70 25.61 -32.83
CA GLU A 49 -69.13 24.43 -32.16
C GLU A 49 -69.27 23.14 -32.99
N GLY A 50 -70.35 22.99 -33.75
CA GLY A 50 -70.60 21.87 -34.68
C GLY A 50 -70.10 22.08 -36.10
N CYS A 51 -69.32 23.14 -36.37
CA CYS A 51 -68.84 23.47 -37.70
C CYS A 51 -67.84 22.43 -38.22
N ASP A 52 -68.03 21.96 -39.45
CA ASP A 52 -67.06 21.12 -40.13
C ASP A 52 -65.80 21.93 -40.51
N LEU A 53 -64.74 21.77 -39.73
CA LEU A 53 -63.49 22.50 -39.97
C LEU A 53 -62.80 22.09 -41.28
N THR A 54 -63.18 20.97 -41.91
CA THR A 54 -62.59 20.53 -43.18
C THR A 54 -62.95 21.44 -44.36
N VAL A 55 -64.09 22.14 -44.29
CA VAL A 55 -64.48 23.16 -45.29
C VAL A 55 -63.95 24.55 -44.93
N VAL A 56 -63.69 24.81 -43.65
CA VAL A 56 -63.16 26.11 -43.18
C VAL A 56 -61.66 26.23 -43.48
N PHE A 57 -60.87 25.19 -43.18
CA PHE A 57 -59.41 25.25 -43.29
C PHE A 57 -58.93 25.68 -44.70
N PRO A 58 -59.38 25.07 -45.82
CA PRO A 58 -58.92 25.42 -47.17
C PRO A 58 -59.13 26.89 -47.55
N GLU A 59 -60.17 27.52 -47.03
CA GLU A 59 -60.51 28.91 -47.34
C GLU A 59 -59.64 29.92 -46.60
N ILE A 60 -59.05 29.55 -45.45
CA ILE A 60 -58.38 30.51 -44.58
C ILE A 60 -56.91 30.22 -44.28
N TYR A 61 -56.45 28.97 -44.42
CA TYR A 61 -55.12 28.55 -43.94
C TYR A 61 -54.00 29.40 -44.52
N ALA A 62 -54.09 29.79 -45.80
CA ALA A 62 -53.06 30.59 -46.47
C ALA A 62 -52.86 31.97 -45.81
N TYR A 63 -53.94 32.59 -45.33
CA TYR A 63 -53.87 33.89 -44.64
C TYR A 63 -53.23 33.75 -43.26
N ILE A 64 -53.60 32.69 -42.52
CA ILE A 64 -53.02 32.41 -41.20
C ILE A 64 -51.54 32.05 -41.31
N LEU A 65 -51.17 31.18 -42.24
CA LEU A 65 -49.79 30.77 -42.47
C LEU A 65 -48.91 31.94 -42.93
N LYS A 66 -49.45 32.90 -43.70
CA LYS A 66 -48.72 34.13 -44.05
C LYS A 66 -48.33 34.94 -42.81
N SER A 67 -49.19 34.96 -41.77
CA SER A 67 -48.92 35.65 -40.51
C SER A 67 -47.82 35.01 -39.66
N PHE A 68 -47.31 33.81 -39.99
CA PHE A 68 -46.11 33.26 -39.33
C PHE A 68 -44.85 34.06 -39.66
N SER A 69 -44.87 34.85 -40.72
CA SER A 69 -43.77 35.78 -41.09
C SER A 69 -44.11 37.24 -40.80
N ASP A 70 -45.12 37.51 -39.96
CA ASP A 70 -45.47 38.88 -39.56
C ASP A 70 -44.31 39.51 -38.78
N THR A 71 -44.13 40.83 -38.88
CA THR A 71 -43.11 41.56 -38.12
C THR A 71 -43.38 41.57 -36.62
N SER A 72 -44.65 41.45 -36.20
CA SER A 72 -45.03 41.40 -34.79
C SER A 72 -45.03 39.98 -34.23
N GLU A 73 -44.28 39.77 -33.14
CA GLU A 73 -44.27 38.50 -32.39
C GLU A 73 -45.67 38.05 -31.97
N SER A 74 -46.49 38.97 -31.44
CA SER A 74 -47.85 38.63 -31.00
C SER A 74 -48.75 38.20 -32.16
N CYS A 75 -48.55 38.73 -33.37
CA CYS A 75 -49.26 38.21 -34.55
C CYS A 75 -48.80 36.79 -34.90
N ARG A 76 -47.48 36.53 -34.89
CA ARG A 76 -46.94 35.19 -35.14
C ARG A 76 -47.48 34.17 -34.14
N GLU A 77 -47.46 34.53 -32.85
CA GLU A 77 -48.01 33.72 -31.75
C GLU A 77 -49.49 33.36 -32.00
N ASN A 78 -50.35 34.35 -32.26
CA ASN A 78 -51.77 34.10 -32.50
C ASN A 78 -52.00 33.23 -33.75
N ALA A 79 -51.22 33.39 -34.81
CA ALA A 79 -51.29 32.54 -35.99
C ALA A 79 -50.92 31.08 -35.69
N ILE A 80 -49.90 30.86 -34.85
CA ILE A 80 -49.49 29.53 -34.40
C ILE A 80 -50.58 28.91 -33.52
N ILE A 81 -51.23 29.68 -32.64
CA ILE A 81 -52.35 29.21 -31.80
C ILE A 81 -53.53 28.75 -32.67
N ILE A 82 -53.95 29.56 -33.65
CA ILE A 82 -55.02 29.20 -34.60
C ILE A 82 -54.69 27.89 -35.31
N THR A 83 -53.45 27.76 -35.81
CA THR A 83 -52.98 26.55 -36.49
C THR A 83 -52.96 25.34 -35.55
N SER A 84 -52.57 25.54 -34.30
CA SER A 84 -52.62 24.51 -33.25
C SER A 84 -54.05 24.01 -33.00
N ASN A 85 -55.01 24.93 -32.90
CA ASN A 85 -56.42 24.61 -32.72
C ASN A 85 -56.99 23.83 -33.91
N PHE A 86 -56.60 24.19 -35.14
CA PHE A 86 -56.93 23.41 -36.34
C PHE A 86 -56.37 21.99 -36.26
N ILE A 87 -55.08 21.81 -36.00
CA ILE A 87 -54.46 20.48 -35.92
C ILE A 87 -55.15 19.58 -34.87
N GLN A 88 -55.57 20.15 -33.74
CA GLN A 88 -56.24 19.38 -32.69
C GLN A 88 -57.63 18.90 -33.11
N ARG A 89 -58.41 19.74 -33.80
CA ARG A 89 -59.84 19.49 -34.09
C ARG A 89 -60.09 18.89 -35.47
N LEU A 90 -59.20 19.10 -36.44
CA LEU A 90 -59.31 18.50 -37.77
C LEU A 90 -59.18 16.96 -37.71
N PRO A 91 -59.83 16.23 -38.65
CA PRO A 91 -59.60 14.81 -38.85
C PRO A 91 -58.18 14.55 -39.34
N LEU A 92 -57.72 13.30 -39.26
CA LEU A 92 -56.37 12.93 -39.69
C LEU A 92 -56.29 12.93 -41.22
N ASN A 93 -55.50 13.84 -41.78
CA ASN A 93 -55.22 13.95 -43.22
C ASN A 93 -53.85 14.61 -43.44
N ASP A 94 -53.06 14.14 -44.40
CA ASP A 94 -51.75 14.69 -44.74
C ASP A 94 -51.84 16.03 -45.49
N TYR A 95 -52.96 16.30 -46.17
CA TYR A 95 -53.25 17.55 -46.87
C TYR A 95 -52.94 18.79 -46.02
N TYR A 96 -53.31 18.79 -44.73
CA TYR A 96 -53.05 19.93 -43.84
C TYR A 96 -51.56 20.13 -43.60
N LEU A 97 -50.81 19.04 -43.45
CA LEU A 97 -49.38 19.05 -43.16
C LEU A 97 -48.57 19.52 -44.36
N THR A 98 -49.03 19.23 -45.59
CA THR A 98 -48.42 19.72 -46.85
C THR A 98 -48.30 21.23 -46.89
N TYR A 99 -49.19 21.98 -46.23
CA TYR A 99 -49.10 23.44 -46.15
C TYR A 99 -48.44 23.94 -44.88
N ILE A 100 -48.71 23.30 -43.73
CA ILE A 100 -48.23 23.76 -42.42
C ILE A 100 -46.72 23.52 -42.26
N LEU A 101 -46.22 22.33 -42.58
CA LEU A 101 -44.83 21.95 -42.29
C LEU A 101 -43.81 22.80 -43.06
N PRO A 102 -43.97 23.12 -44.37
CA PRO A 102 -43.02 23.98 -45.07
C PRO A 102 -42.86 25.37 -44.44
N VAL A 103 -43.93 25.91 -43.84
CA VAL A 103 -43.90 27.20 -43.14
C VAL A 103 -43.12 27.09 -41.83
N ILE A 104 -43.29 26.00 -41.08
CA ILE A 104 -42.52 25.74 -39.88
C ILE A 104 -41.04 25.51 -40.21
N VAL A 105 -40.73 24.71 -41.25
CA VAL A 105 -39.35 24.51 -41.75
C VAL A 105 -38.70 25.84 -42.09
N ARG A 106 -39.42 26.74 -42.79
CA ARG A 106 -38.89 28.07 -43.13
C ARG A 106 -38.63 28.93 -41.90
N ARG A 107 -39.34 28.77 -40.78
CA ARG A 107 -39.14 29.58 -39.56
C ARG A 107 -38.05 29.01 -38.65
N ILE A 108 -38.03 27.70 -38.42
CA ILE A 108 -37.18 27.05 -37.41
C ILE A 108 -36.37 25.84 -37.89
N GLY A 109 -36.49 25.45 -39.17
CA GLY A 109 -35.73 24.34 -39.77
C GLY A 109 -34.63 24.77 -40.74
N CYS A 110 -34.50 26.06 -41.06
CA CYS A 110 -33.46 26.56 -41.95
C CYS A 110 -32.07 26.62 -41.26
N PRO A 111 -30.97 26.60 -42.04
CA PRO A 111 -29.61 26.75 -41.49
C PRO A 111 -29.42 28.08 -40.74
N GLU A 112 -29.98 29.17 -41.28
CA GLU A 112 -29.99 30.50 -40.67
C GLU A 112 -31.17 30.64 -39.68
N ILE A 113 -30.97 31.39 -38.61
CA ILE A 113 -32.03 31.69 -37.64
C ILE A 113 -32.95 32.74 -38.26
N ILE A 114 -34.15 32.33 -38.66
CA ILE A 114 -35.16 33.20 -39.28
C ILE A 114 -36.18 33.72 -38.24
N GLU A 115 -36.51 32.93 -37.23
CA GLU A 115 -37.30 33.38 -36.08
C GLU A 115 -36.38 33.85 -34.95
N GLU A 116 -36.33 35.15 -34.71
CA GLU A 116 -35.48 35.76 -33.68
C GLU A 116 -36.02 35.57 -32.26
N SER A 117 -37.35 35.48 -32.08
CA SER A 117 -37.98 35.37 -30.77
C SER A 117 -37.90 33.94 -30.23
N GLU A 118 -37.22 33.75 -29.10
CA GLU A 118 -37.03 32.44 -28.48
C GLU A 118 -38.35 31.81 -27.99
N GLU A 119 -39.30 32.63 -27.54
CA GLU A 119 -40.64 32.19 -27.14
C GLU A 119 -41.44 31.73 -28.36
N ILE A 120 -41.35 32.43 -29.50
CA ILE A 120 -42.01 31.97 -30.74
C ILE A 120 -41.37 30.67 -31.26
N ARG A 121 -40.04 30.53 -31.19
CA ARG A 121 -39.38 29.26 -31.54
C ARG A 121 -39.87 28.12 -30.66
N LEU A 122 -40.07 28.36 -29.35
CA LEU A 122 -40.64 27.38 -28.42
C LEU A 122 -42.07 26.98 -28.82
N ILE A 123 -42.96 27.95 -29.06
CA ILE A 123 -44.35 27.67 -29.46
C ILE A 123 -44.40 26.90 -30.79
N LEU A 124 -43.48 27.18 -31.73
CA LEU A 124 -43.38 26.45 -32.99
C LEU A 124 -42.96 24.99 -32.80
N ILE A 125 -41.98 24.70 -31.94
CA ILE A 125 -41.59 23.31 -31.65
C ILE A 125 -42.67 22.57 -30.85
N GLU A 126 -43.40 23.26 -29.97
CA GLU A 126 -44.59 22.70 -29.29
C GLU A 126 -45.72 22.39 -30.29
N LEU A 127 -45.90 23.21 -31.35
CA LEU A 127 -46.82 22.89 -32.44
C LEU A 127 -46.40 21.62 -33.17
N VAL A 128 -45.10 21.46 -33.44
CA VAL A 128 -44.54 20.21 -34.02
C VAL A 128 -44.82 19.02 -33.10
N HIS A 129 -44.61 19.16 -31.79
CA HIS A 129 -44.95 18.11 -30.82
C HIS A 129 -46.44 17.73 -30.89
N LYS A 130 -47.34 18.72 -30.93
CA LYS A 130 -48.78 18.48 -31.08
C LYS A 130 -49.12 17.75 -32.38
N ILE A 131 -48.47 18.08 -33.49
CA ILE A 131 -48.61 17.36 -34.76
C ILE A 131 -48.20 15.89 -34.59
N LEU A 132 -47.03 15.63 -34.00
CA LEU A 132 -46.56 14.26 -33.75
C LEU A 132 -47.54 13.48 -32.88
N LEU A 133 -48.06 14.07 -31.80
CA LEU A 133 -49.02 13.42 -30.91
C LEU A 133 -50.37 13.14 -31.60
N LYS A 134 -50.87 14.08 -32.41
CA LYS A 134 -52.14 13.94 -33.13
C LYS A 134 -52.08 12.80 -34.14
N TYR A 135 -50.98 12.70 -34.88
CA TYR A 135 -50.82 11.73 -35.98
C TYR A 135 -50.14 10.42 -35.56
N LYS A 136 -49.89 10.21 -34.26
CA LYS A 136 -49.29 8.97 -33.74
C LYS A 136 -50.10 7.74 -34.18
N GLY A 137 -49.42 6.67 -34.58
CA GLY A 137 -50.04 5.43 -35.05
C GLY A 137 -50.56 5.47 -36.50
N THR A 138 -50.31 6.55 -37.23
CA THR A 138 -50.61 6.65 -38.68
C THR A 138 -49.32 6.65 -39.52
N HIS A 139 -49.45 6.32 -40.80
CA HIS A 139 -48.37 6.39 -41.80
C HIS A 139 -48.32 7.77 -42.50
N LEU A 140 -49.21 8.69 -42.15
CA LEU A 140 -49.35 10.00 -42.79
C LEU A 140 -48.15 10.93 -42.57
N LEU A 141 -47.31 10.64 -41.56
CA LEU A 141 -46.10 11.43 -41.27
C LEU A 141 -44.87 11.00 -42.08
N SER A 142 -44.88 9.82 -42.72
CA SER A 142 -43.71 9.26 -43.41
C SER A 142 -43.18 10.16 -44.53
N SER A 143 -44.08 10.77 -45.32
CA SER A 143 -43.72 11.66 -46.42
C SER A 143 -43.02 12.95 -45.97
N PHE A 144 -43.12 13.30 -44.69
CA PHE A 144 -42.60 14.55 -44.13
C PHE A 144 -41.35 14.35 -43.26
N ILE A 145 -40.72 13.17 -43.30
CA ILE A 145 -39.54 12.87 -42.48
C ILE A 145 -38.41 13.88 -42.68
N ASN A 146 -38.23 14.41 -43.90
CA ASN A 146 -37.19 15.41 -44.20
C ASN A 146 -37.52 16.76 -43.55
N ASP A 147 -38.79 17.17 -43.52
CA ASP A 147 -39.22 18.40 -42.88
C ASP A 147 -39.01 18.32 -41.37
N PHE A 148 -39.43 17.22 -40.73
CA PHE A 148 -39.17 16.98 -39.31
C PHE A 148 -37.67 16.93 -39.02
N THR A 149 -36.88 16.28 -39.87
CA THR A 149 -35.42 16.21 -39.70
C THR A 149 -34.80 17.59 -39.76
N SER A 150 -35.18 18.44 -40.73
CA SER A 150 -34.70 19.81 -40.84
C SER A 150 -35.05 20.64 -39.59
N ILE A 151 -36.30 20.54 -39.12
CA ILE A 151 -36.75 21.25 -37.92
C ILE A 151 -35.99 20.77 -36.68
N LEU A 152 -35.99 19.47 -36.41
CA LEU A 152 -35.51 18.91 -35.14
C LEU A 152 -33.99 18.94 -35.01
N THR A 153 -33.25 18.75 -36.11
CA THR A 153 -31.78 18.90 -36.07
C THR A 153 -31.38 20.35 -35.84
N LYS A 154 -32.14 21.32 -36.36
CA LYS A 154 -31.89 22.74 -36.09
C LYS A 154 -32.27 23.11 -34.65
N THR A 155 -33.48 22.79 -34.19
CA THR A 155 -33.96 23.16 -32.86
C THR A 155 -33.23 22.45 -31.72
N SER A 156 -32.69 21.25 -31.95
CA SER A 156 -31.83 20.58 -30.96
C SER A 156 -30.53 21.34 -30.69
N THR A 157 -30.11 22.25 -31.58
CA THR A 157 -28.95 23.13 -31.39
C THR A 157 -29.32 24.58 -31.08
N ASP A 158 -30.59 24.87 -30.81
CA ASP A 158 -31.10 26.22 -30.56
C ASP A 158 -30.42 26.87 -29.35
N PRO A 159 -30.10 28.17 -29.34
CA PRO A 159 -29.54 28.81 -28.14
C PRO A 159 -30.44 28.73 -26.90
N PHE A 160 -31.77 28.64 -27.07
CA PHE A 160 -32.72 28.65 -25.96
C PHE A 160 -32.93 27.23 -25.38
N PRO A 161 -32.64 27.01 -24.08
CA PRO A 161 -32.70 25.67 -23.49
C PRO A 161 -34.07 24.98 -23.57
N LYS A 162 -35.18 25.73 -23.46
CA LYS A 162 -36.53 25.13 -23.53
C LYS A 162 -36.82 24.54 -24.91
N VAL A 163 -36.36 25.19 -25.98
CA VAL A 163 -36.49 24.68 -27.36
C VAL A 163 -35.72 23.38 -27.52
N LYS A 164 -34.50 23.28 -26.96
CA LYS A 164 -33.72 22.04 -26.99
C LYS A 164 -34.42 20.89 -26.26
N LEU A 165 -34.99 21.15 -25.09
CA LEU A 165 -35.73 20.15 -24.31
C LEU A 165 -36.92 19.61 -25.11
N GLU A 166 -37.72 20.52 -25.68
CA GLU A 166 -38.89 20.15 -26.48
C GLU A 166 -38.49 19.41 -27.77
N ALA A 167 -37.40 19.83 -28.41
CA ALA A 167 -36.84 19.15 -29.58
C ALA A 167 -36.40 17.71 -29.24
N CYS A 168 -35.75 17.50 -28.09
CA CYS A 168 -35.34 16.16 -27.65
C CYS A 168 -36.55 15.23 -27.46
N GLU A 169 -37.62 15.71 -26.81
CA GLU A 169 -38.86 14.94 -26.65
C GLU A 169 -39.54 14.66 -28.00
N CYS A 170 -39.55 15.63 -28.92
CA CYS A 170 -40.06 15.42 -30.27
C CYS A 170 -39.24 14.38 -31.05
N ILE A 171 -37.92 14.37 -30.92
CA ILE A 171 -37.05 13.35 -31.55
C ILE A 171 -37.37 11.97 -30.99
N ILE A 172 -37.49 11.83 -29.67
CA ILE A 172 -37.87 10.56 -29.01
C ILE A 172 -39.25 10.09 -29.49
N LEU A 173 -40.20 11.01 -29.66
CA LEU A 173 -41.53 10.66 -30.16
C LEU A 173 -41.48 10.25 -31.63
N LEU A 174 -40.72 10.96 -32.46
CA LEU A 174 -40.56 10.67 -33.89
C LEU A 174 -39.96 9.28 -34.12
N THR A 175 -38.97 8.86 -33.31
CA THR A 175 -38.37 7.53 -33.42
C THR A 175 -39.39 6.41 -33.19
N LYS A 176 -40.36 6.65 -32.29
CA LYS A 176 -41.44 5.69 -31.98
C LYS A 176 -42.56 5.69 -33.01
N ILE A 177 -42.84 6.84 -33.64
CA ILE A 177 -43.90 6.97 -34.65
C ILE A 177 -43.44 6.44 -36.00
N LEU A 178 -42.24 6.81 -36.45
CA LEU A 178 -41.71 6.48 -37.79
C LEU A 178 -40.71 5.31 -37.76
N GLN A 179 -40.97 4.26 -36.97
CA GLN A 179 -40.01 3.16 -36.78
C GLN A 179 -39.47 2.54 -38.08
N ARG A 180 -40.31 2.47 -39.13
CA ARG A 180 -39.93 1.88 -40.42
C ARG A 180 -39.02 2.79 -41.24
N ASP A 181 -39.20 4.11 -41.14
CA ASP A 181 -38.55 5.08 -42.03
C ASP A 181 -37.44 5.88 -41.32
N PHE A 182 -37.45 5.92 -39.98
CA PHE A 182 -36.52 6.72 -39.18
C PHE A 182 -35.05 6.41 -39.48
N HIS A 183 -34.72 5.15 -39.74
CA HIS A 183 -33.36 4.71 -40.05
C HIS A 183 -32.73 5.45 -41.24
N PHE A 184 -33.52 5.93 -42.22
CA PHE A 184 -33.03 6.70 -43.37
C PHE A 184 -32.44 8.07 -42.99
N GLN A 185 -32.93 8.68 -41.91
CA GLN A 185 -32.47 10.00 -41.43
C GLN A 185 -31.79 9.95 -40.07
N SER A 186 -31.78 8.80 -39.39
CA SER A 186 -31.29 8.64 -38.01
C SER A 186 -29.91 9.24 -37.71
N GLU A 187 -28.93 9.06 -38.62
CA GLU A 187 -27.56 9.57 -38.45
C GLU A 187 -27.50 11.10 -38.31
N SER A 188 -28.42 11.83 -38.96
CA SER A 188 -28.45 13.30 -38.96
C SER A 188 -28.73 13.90 -37.57
N TYR A 189 -29.37 13.15 -36.68
CA TYR A 189 -29.73 13.60 -35.33
C TYR A 189 -28.57 13.48 -34.33
N VAL A 190 -27.61 12.58 -34.58
CA VAL A 190 -26.58 12.22 -33.60
C VAL A 190 -25.70 13.42 -33.26
N LYS A 191 -25.06 14.04 -34.26
CA LYS A 191 -24.14 15.17 -34.03
C LYS A 191 -24.83 16.38 -33.36
N PRO A 192 -26.01 16.83 -33.81
CA PRO A 192 -26.78 17.87 -33.12
C PRO A 192 -27.03 17.56 -31.64
N LEU A 193 -27.48 16.33 -31.32
CA LEU A 193 -27.76 15.94 -29.94
C LEU A 193 -26.49 15.85 -29.09
N LEU A 194 -25.40 15.28 -29.63
CA LEU A 194 -24.11 15.17 -28.93
C LEU A 194 -23.53 16.55 -28.57
N SER A 195 -23.80 17.58 -29.37
CA SER A 195 -23.37 18.96 -29.05
C SER A 195 -23.94 19.47 -27.71
N ASN A 196 -25.02 18.86 -27.21
CA ASN A 196 -25.64 19.20 -25.94
C ASN A 196 -25.03 18.46 -24.74
N PHE A 197 -24.11 17.51 -24.94
CA PHE A 197 -23.50 16.74 -23.84
C PHE A 197 -22.58 17.59 -22.94
N ALA A 198 -22.12 18.74 -23.45
CA ALA A 198 -21.32 19.72 -22.72
C ALA A 198 -22.13 20.94 -22.25
N HIS A 199 -23.46 20.91 -22.39
CA HIS A 199 -24.31 22.05 -22.07
C HIS A 199 -24.31 22.38 -20.57
N GLN A 200 -24.35 23.67 -20.20
CA GLN A 200 -24.31 24.12 -18.79
C GLN A 200 -25.45 23.56 -17.94
N HIS A 201 -26.68 23.52 -18.47
CA HIS A 201 -27.85 23.02 -17.75
C HIS A 201 -27.95 21.50 -17.84
N PHE A 202 -27.84 20.81 -16.69
CA PHE A 202 -27.89 19.35 -16.62
C PHE A 202 -29.18 18.77 -17.23
N ARG A 203 -30.33 19.45 -17.11
CA ARG A 203 -31.61 19.01 -17.71
C ARG A 203 -31.52 18.85 -19.23
N VAL A 204 -30.78 19.73 -19.91
CA VAL A 204 -30.55 19.63 -21.36
C VAL A 204 -29.62 18.45 -21.67
N ARG A 205 -28.59 18.22 -20.84
CA ARG A 205 -27.72 17.04 -20.98
C ARG A 205 -28.51 15.74 -20.82
N VAL A 206 -29.35 15.63 -19.79
CA VAL A 206 -30.26 14.49 -19.56
C VAL A 206 -31.17 14.27 -20.77
N ALA A 207 -31.83 15.31 -21.26
CA ALA A 207 -32.72 15.19 -22.42
C ALA A 207 -31.96 14.75 -23.68
N ALA A 208 -30.74 15.24 -23.90
CA ALA A 208 -29.90 14.83 -25.02
C ALA A 208 -29.45 13.37 -24.91
N VAL A 209 -29.02 12.92 -23.71
CA VAL A 209 -28.67 11.52 -23.45
C VAL A 209 -29.87 10.60 -23.73
N ARG A 210 -31.06 10.97 -23.22
CA ARG A 210 -32.31 10.23 -23.46
C ARG A 210 -32.68 10.17 -24.94
N ALA A 211 -32.53 11.29 -25.66
CA ALA A 211 -32.79 11.36 -27.10
C ALA A 211 -31.81 10.50 -27.91
N ILE A 212 -30.51 10.55 -27.59
CA ILE A 212 -29.50 9.64 -28.18
C ILE A 212 -29.86 8.19 -27.91
N GLY A 213 -30.30 7.87 -26.68
CA GLY A 213 -30.81 6.55 -26.31
C GLY A 213 -31.88 6.03 -27.28
N ALA A 214 -32.89 6.84 -27.56
CA ALA A 214 -33.97 6.53 -28.48
C ALA A 214 -33.52 6.48 -29.97
N VAL A 215 -32.64 7.40 -30.39
CA VAL A 215 -32.10 7.45 -31.75
C VAL A 215 -31.28 6.20 -32.07
N VAL A 216 -30.46 5.73 -31.11
CA VAL A 216 -29.66 4.52 -31.28
C VAL A 216 -30.54 3.28 -31.47
N LEU A 217 -31.61 3.14 -30.68
CA LEU A 217 -32.52 1.99 -30.79
C LEU A 217 -33.30 1.94 -32.11
N ALA A 218 -33.68 3.10 -32.66
CA ALA A 218 -34.46 3.19 -33.89
C ALA A 218 -33.62 3.40 -35.16
N GLY A 219 -32.33 3.73 -35.00
CA GLY A 219 -31.43 4.13 -36.08
C GLY A 219 -30.62 2.98 -36.67
N ASN A 220 -29.75 3.33 -37.61
CA ASN A 220 -28.75 2.41 -38.16
C ASN A 220 -27.54 2.24 -37.21
N VAL A 221 -26.65 1.28 -37.50
CA VAL A 221 -25.49 0.93 -36.65
C VAL A 221 -24.57 2.12 -36.36
N LYS A 222 -24.40 3.06 -37.30
CA LYS A 222 -23.53 4.23 -37.09
C LYS A 222 -24.00 5.11 -35.93
N CYS A 223 -25.30 5.14 -35.65
CA CYS A 223 -25.84 5.90 -34.52
C CYS A 223 -25.23 5.40 -33.21
N PHE A 224 -25.12 4.07 -33.04
CA PHE A 224 -24.44 3.47 -31.89
C PHE A 224 -22.95 3.81 -31.88
N GLU A 225 -22.26 3.61 -33.01
CA GLU A 225 -20.81 3.79 -33.10
C GLU A 225 -20.35 5.21 -32.75
N LEU A 226 -21.12 6.22 -33.19
CA LEU A 226 -20.86 7.63 -32.91
C LEU A 226 -21.24 8.04 -31.47
N SER A 227 -22.13 7.30 -30.82
CA SER A 227 -22.71 7.70 -29.52
C SER A 227 -22.06 7.02 -28.32
N ILE A 228 -21.54 5.80 -28.46
CA ILE A 228 -21.08 5.00 -27.31
C ILE A 228 -19.91 5.63 -26.56
N THR A 229 -18.94 6.24 -27.26
CA THR A 229 -17.80 6.91 -26.60
C THR A 229 -18.25 8.19 -25.87
N PRO A 230 -19.02 9.11 -26.48
CA PRO A 230 -19.62 10.24 -25.76
C PRO A 230 -20.48 9.83 -24.56
N MET A 231 -21.21 8.70 -24.63
CA MET A 231 -21.95 8.17 -23.49
C MET A 231 -21.02 7.74 -22.35
N ALA A 232 -19.91 7.09 -22.66
CA ALA A 232 -18.91 6.74 -21.66
C ALA A 232 -18.34 7.97 -20.94
N GLU A 233 -18.06 9.05 -21.67
CA GLU A 233 -17.62 10.33 -21.09
C GLU A 233 -18.66 10.92 -20.12
N LYS A 234 -19.95 10.71 -20.37
CA LYS A 234 -21.04 11.18 -19.51
C LYS A 234 -21.22 10.37 -18.23
N LEU A 235 -20.57 9.22 -18.07
CA LEU A 235 -20.43 8.56 -16.77
C LEU A 235 -19.52 9.32 -15.80
N PHE A 236 -18.80 10.35 -16.26
CA PHE A 236 -17.99 11.24 -15.44
C PHE A 236 -18.66 12.59 -15.20
N ASP A 237 -19.93 12.77 -15.60
CA ASP A 237 -20.63 14.03 -15.40
C ASP A 237 -20.80 14.33 -13.90
N GLU A 238 -20.57 15.58 -13.51
CA GLU A 238 -20.71 16.01 -12.10
C GLU A 238 -22.14 15.81 -11.58
N ASN A 239 -23.14 15.94 -12.46
CA ASN A 239 -24.53 15.81 -12.08
C ASN A 239 -24.99 14.34 -12.10
N THR A 240 -25.51 13.90 -10.96
CA THR A 240 -25.96 12.52 -10.74
C THR A 240 -27.08 12.09 -11.69
N GLN A 241 -27.98 12.99 -12.07
CA GLN A 241 -29.09 12.69 -12.98
C GLN A 241 -28.61 12.41 -14.41
N VAL A 242 -27.51 13.05 -14.84
CA VAL A 242 -26.92 12.78 -16.16
C VAL A 242 -26.33 11.37 -16.18
N ARG A 243 -25.54 11.01 -15.15
CA ARG A 243 -24.96 9.68 -15.03
C ARG A 243 -26.03 8.60 -14.95
N LEU A 244 -27.06 8.80 -14.12
CA LEU A 244 -28.21 7.91 -14.03
C LEU A 244 -28.89 7.71 -15.39
N GLN A 245 -29.12 8.80 -16.15
CA GLN A 245 -29.72 8.69 -17.47
C GLN A 245 -28.85 7.86 -18.43
N VAL A 246 -27.52 8.01 -18.39
CA VAL A 246 -26.62 7.17 -19.20
C VAL A 246 -26.76 5.69 -18.81
N THR A 247 -26.78 5.38 -17.52
CA THR A 247 -26.98 4.01 -17.00
C THR A 247 -28.27 3.41 -17.55
N MET A 248 -29.38 4.16 -17.49
CA MET A 248 -30.69 3.70 -17.99
C MET A 248 -30.69 3.47 -19.50
N GLU A 249 -30.10 4.38 -20.29
CA GLU A 249 -30.08 4.22 -21.75
C GLU A 249 -29.15 3.09 -22.20
N VAL A 250 -27.97 2.94 -21.58
CA VAL A 250 -27.06 1.81 -21.88
C VAL A 250 -27.71 0.48 -21.49
N GLY A 251 -28.39 0.43 -20.35
CA GLY A 251 -29.20 -0.71 -19.93
C GLY A 251 -30.26 -1.09 -20.96
N ASN A 252 -31.03 -0.09 -21.40
CA ASN A 252 -32.05 -0.24 -22.43
C ASN A 252 -31.45 -0.70 -23.77
N TRP A 253 -30.25 -0.25 -24.14
CA TRP A 253 -29.53 -0.76 -25.31
C TRP A 253 -29.17 -2.24 -25.15
N MET A 254 -28.68 -2.64 -23.97
CA MET A 254 -28.32 -4.03 -23.70
C MET A 254 -29.53 -4.96 -23.67
N LEU A 255 -30.73 -4.47 -23.33
CA LEU A 255 -31.99 -5.23 -23.36
C LEU A 255 -32.63 -5.28 -24.75
N CYS A 256 -32.71 -4.13 -25.43
CA CYS A 256 -33.61 -3.91 -26.55
C CYS A 256 -32.91 -3.70 -27.91
N TYR A 257 -31.60 -3.39 -27.96
CA TYR A 257 -30.94 -3.14 -29.23
C TYR A 257 -30.91 -4.40 -30.09
N ARG A 258 -31.29 -4.26 -31.38
CA ARG A 258 -31.52 -5.40 -32.29
C ARG A 258 -30.27 -6.25 -32.49
N ASP A 259 -29.11 -5.63 -32.59
CA ASP A 259 -27.81 -6.30 -32.75
C ASP A 259 -26.97 -6.22 -31.47
N ARG A 260 -27.62 -6.25 -30.30
CA ARG A 260 -26.93 -6.17 -28.99
C ARG A 260 -25.81 -7.20 -28.86
N TYR A 261 -25.97 -8.37 -29.49
CA TYR A 261 -25.02 -9.47 -29.42
C TYR A 261 -23.62 -9.08 -29.93
N SER A 262 -23.58 -8.32 -31.01
CA SER A 262 -22.33 -7.87 -31.64
C SER A 262 -21.61 -6.78 -30.82
N PHE A 263 -22.34 -6.04 -29.99
CA PHE A 263 -21.85 -4.81 -29.34
C PHE A 263 -21.73 -4.88 -27.81
N TRP A 264 -22.05 -6.01 -27.15
CA TRP A 264 -21.95 -6.09 -25.68
C TRP A 264 -20.58 -5.74 -25.13
N HIS A 265 -19.49 -6.17 -25.76
CA HIS A 265 -18.13 -5.78 -25.34
C HIS A 265 -17.90 -4.25 -25.26
N ARG A 266 -18.72 -3.44 -25.96
CA ARG A 266 -18.70 -1.97 -25.87
C ARG A 266 -19.70 -1.40 -24.87
N MET A 267 -20.77 -2.12 -24.52
CA MET A 267 -21.81 -1.66 -23.58
C MET A 267 -21.56 -2.12 -22.13
N ILE A 268 -21.08 -3.35 -21.94
CA ILE A 268 -20.73 -3.93 -20.63
C ILE A 268 -19.84 -2.99 -19.82
N PRO A 269 -18.76 -2.39 -20.37
CA PRO A 269 -17.91 -1.48 -19.60
C PRO A 269 -18.66 -0.28 -19.01
N LEU A 270 -19.62 0.29 -19.75
CA LEU A 270 -20.38 1.46 -19.30
C LEU A 270 -21.36 1.09 -18.18
N LEU A 271 -22.08 -0.03 -18.34
CA LEU A 271 -23.03 -0.49 -17.33
C LEU A 271 -22.30 -0.91 -16.04
N LEU A 272 -21.24 -1.73 -16.14
CA LEU A 272 -20.49 -2.18 -14.96
C LEU A 272 -19.75 -1.03 -14.26
N THR A 273 -19.35 0.01 -14.98
CA THR A 273 -18.80 1.23 -14.34
C THR A 273 -19.84 1.91 -13.45
N SER A 274 -21.12 1.88 -13.82
CA SER A 274 -22.21 2.45 -13.02
C SER A 274 -22.43 1.72 -11.69
N LEU A 275 -22.06 0.43 -11.59
CA LEU A 275 -22.10 -0.33 -10.33
C LEU A 275 -21.08 0.16 -9.28
N SER A 276 -20.09 0.96 -9.70
CA SER A 276 -19.11 1.63 -8.83
C SER A 276 -19.36 3.15 -8.72
N ASP A 277 -20.56 3.63 -9.05
CA ASP A 277 -20.89 5.05 -8.85
C ASP A 277 -20.85 5.41 -7.36
N ILE A 278 -20.56 6.67 -7.07
CA ILE A 278 -20.51 7.20 -5.71
C ILE A 278 -21.93 7.23 -5.11
N MET A 279 -22.96 7.45 -5.94
CA MET A 279 -24.37 7.51 -5.51
C MET A 279 -25.01 6.12 -5.44
N ALA A 280 -25.66 5.83 -4.31
CA ALA A 280 -26.34 4.56 -4.08
C ALA A 280 -27.44 4.30 -5.12
N ASP A 281 -28.30 5.29 -5.39
CA ASP A 281 -29.41 5.18 -6.33
C ASP A 281 -28.95 4.74 -7.74
N ILE A 282 -27.78 5.19 -8.19
CA ILE A 282 -27.22 4.79 -9.49
C ILE A 282 -26.74 3.33 -9.43
N ARG A 283 -26.08 2.92 -8.34
CA ARG A 283 -25.64 1.53 -8.16
C ARG A 283 -26.85 0.58 -8.09
N GLU A 284 -27.91 0.98 -7.40
CA GLU A 284 -29.15 0.20 -7.29
C GLU A 284 -29.83 0.04 -8.65
N ALA A 285 -30.03 1.14 -9.38
CA ALA A 285 -30.59 1.10 -10.73
C ALA A 285 -29.72 0.28 -11.70
N ALA A 286 -28.40 0.44 -11.66
CA ALA A 286 -27.47 -0.35 -12.46
C ALA A 286 -27.53 -1.85 -12.10
N THR A 287 -27.72 -2.19 -10.82
CA THR A 287 -27.82 -3.58 -10.35
C THR A 287 -29.10 -4.24 -10.83
N GLU A 288 -30.24 -3.56 -10.71
CA GLU A 288 -31.55 -4.05 -11.20
C GLU A 288 -31.51 -4.31 -12.70
N VAL A 289 -31.07 -3.32 -13.48
CA VAL A 289 -30.92 -3.43 -14.93
C VAL A 289 -29.93 -4.53 -15.32
N TRP A 290 -28.81 -4.66 -14.60
CA TRP A 290 -27.84 -5.71 -14.88
C TRP A 290 -28.40 -7.11 -14.61
N ASP A 291 -29.15 -7.27 -13.52
CA ASP A 291 -29.84 -8.52 -13.20
C ASP A 291 -30.85 -8.87 -14.30
N ASP A 292 -31.66 -7.92 -14.75
CA ASP A 292 -32.63 -8.11 -15.85
C ASP A 292 -31.96 -8.53 -17.17
N ILE A 293 -30.84 -7.90 -17.54
CA ILE A 293 -30.07 -8.28 -18.74
C ILE A 293 -29.59 -9.72 -18.65
N GLY A 294 -29.12 -10.13 -17.47
CA GLY A 294 -28.70 -11.51 -17.23
C GLY A 294 -29.86 -12.50 -17.34
N LEU A 295 -31.02 -12.17 -16.77
CA LEU A 295 -32.22 -13.00 -16.88
C LEU A 295 -32.68 -13.14 -18.33
N GLN A 296 -32.76 -12.03 -19.08
CA GLN A 296 -33.11 -12.07 -20.49
C GLN A 296 -32.12 -12.92 -21.30
N TYR A 297 -30.81 -12.81 -21.05
CA TYR A 297 -29.82 -13.64 -21.72
C TYR A 297 -30.01 -15.13 -21.40
N MET A 298 -30.39 -15.47 -20.16
CA MET A 298 -30.68 -16.85 -19.79
C MET A 298 -31.91 -17.40 -20.51
N GLU A 299 -32.97 -16.60 -20.64
CA GLU A 299 -34.18 -16.96 -21.39
C GLU A 299 -33.89 -17.16 -22.88
N GLU A 300 -33.09 -16.28 -23.49
CA GLU A 300 -32.74 -16.34 -24.91
C GLU A 300 -31.81 -17.51 -25.27
N ASN A 301 -31.02 -17.99 -24.30
CA ASN A 301 -29.99 -19.02 -24.50
C ASN A 301 -30.25 -20.27 -23.63
N GLU A 302 -31.52 -20.56 -23.33
CA GLU A 302 -31.91 -21.63 -22.41
C GLU A 302 -31.31 -23.00 -22.83
N GLU A 303 -31.34 -23.34 -24.11
CA GLU A 303 -30.84 -24.63 -24.61
C GLU A 303 -29.34 -24.82 -24.35
N ASP A 304 -28.54 -23.77 -24.57
CA ASP A 304 -27.09 -23.78 -24.37
C ASP A 304 -26.71 -23.76 -22.89
N LEU A 305 -27.52 -23.06 -22.07
CA LEU A 305 -27.27 -22.86 -20.65
C LEU A 305 -27.86 -23.96 -19.77
N LYS A 306 -28.76 -24.80 -20.27
CA LYS A 306 -29.44 -25.86 -19.50
C LYS A 306 -28.48 -26.72 -18.71
N LYS A 307 -27.41 -27.19 -19.36
CA LYS A 307 -26.35 -27.99 -18.71
C LYS A 307 -25.67 -27.20 -17.58
N LYS A 308 -25.33 -25.94 -17.78
CA LYS A 308 -24.69 -25.10 -16.74
C LYS A 308 -25.65 -24.78 -15.60
N SER A 309 -26.92 -24.51 -15.91
CA SER A 309 -27.98 -24.19 -14.96
C SER A 309 -28.29 -25.36 -14.01
N ASP A 310 -28.18 -26.60 -14.48
CA ASP A 310 -28.44 -27.79 -13.67
C ASP A 310 -27.33 -28.07 -12.64
N PHE A 311 -26.07 -27.71 -12.91
CA PHE A 311 -24.91 -27.99 -12.04
C PHE A 311 -24.41 -26.80 -11.20
N LEU A 312 -24.73 -25.54 -11.55
CA LEU A 312 -24.17 -24.33 -10.92
C LEU A 312 -25.16 -23.53 -10.06
N LYS A 313 -26.19 -24.18 -9.50
CA LYS A 313 -27.26 -23.49 -8.75
C LYS A 313 -26.77 -22.83 -7.46
N ASP A 314 -25.78 -23.42 -6.80
CA ASP A 314 -25.30 -22.95 -5.50
C ASP A 314 -24.12 -21.98 -5.62
N VAL A 315 -24.06 -21.01 -4.71
CA VAL A 315 -22.90 -20.14 -4.52
C VAL A 315 -21.74 -21.01 -4.00
N PRO A 316 -20.53 -20.94 -4.58
CA PRO A 316 -19.39 -21.71 -4.10
C PRO A 316 -19.11 -21.42 -2.62
N SER A 317 -18.64 -22.43 -1.87
CA SER A 317 -18.31 -22.29 -0.45
C SER A 317 -17.24 -21.23 -0.18
N HIS A 318 -16.32 -21.03 -1.13
CA HIS A 318 -15.30 -19.98 -1.10
C HIS A 318 -15.62 -18.95 -2.17
N TYR A 319 -16.37 -17.93 -1.77
CA TYR A 319 -16.81 -16.80 -2.58
C TYR A 319 -16.65 -15.52 -1.73
N PRO A 320 -16.29 -14.37 -2.34
CA PRO A 320 -16.20 -13.11 -1.60
C PRO A 320 -17.54 -12.70 -0.98
N ASP A 321 -17.52 -11.94 0.11
CA ASP A 321 -18.72 -11.46 0.83
C ASP A 321 -19.46 -10.35 0.05
N VAL A 322 -20.03 -10.72 -1.11
CA VAL A 322 -20.78 -9.85 -2.03
C VAL A 322 -21.88 -10.66 -2.72
N LYS A 323 -22.94 -9.98 -3.21
CA LYS A 323 -24.00 -10.63 -4.00
C LYS A 323 -23.40 -11.18 -5.29
N ARG A 324 -23.51 -12.50 -5.49
CA ARG A 324 -23.08 -13.17 -6.72
C ARG A 324 -23.99 -12.78 -7.90
N PRO A 325 -23.45 -12.31 -9.04
CA PRO A 325 -24.23 -12.05 -10.24
C PRO A 325 -24.91 -13.31 -10.79
N ASN A 326 -26.09 -13.15 -11.43
CA ASN A 326 -26.80 -14.28 -12.03
C ASN A 326 -26.00 -14.93 -13.19
N LEU A 327 -26.36 -16.18 -13.56
CA LEU A 327 -25.60 -16.96 -14.54
C LEU A 327 -25.51 -16.27 -15.92
N GLY A 328 -26.54 -15.54 -16.33
CA GLY A 328 -26.54 -14.80 -17.59
C GLY A 328 -25.53 -13.66 -17.59
N CYS A 329 -25.53 -12.83 -16.55
CA CYS A 329 -24.53 -11.78 -16.35
C CYS A 329 -23.11 -12.34 -16.43
N ARG A 330 -22.87 -13.46 -15.72
CA ARG A 330 -21.56 -14.10 -15.69
C ARG A 330 -21.13 -14.58 -17.08
N THR A 331 -22.00 -15.30 -17.78
CA THR A 331 -21.72 -15.83 -19.12
C THR A 331 -21.49 -14.70 -20.15
N LEU A 332 -22.25 -13.61 -20.06
CA LEU A 332 -22.06 -12.43 -20.89
C LEU A 332 -20.68 -11.81 -20.71
N VAL A 333 -20.21 -11.66 -19.47
CA VAL A 333 -18.87 -11.12 -19.22
C VAL A 333 -17.80 -12.12 -19.67
N GLN A 334 -17.95 -13.42 -19.38
CA GLN A 334 -17.00 -14.47 -19.80
C GLN A 334 -16.77 -14.49 -21.32
N SER A 335 -17.82 -14.27 -22.13
CA SER A 335 -17.71 -14.26 -23.59
C SER A 335 -17.11 -12.97 -24.17
N ASN A 336 -17.07 -11.88 -23.40
CA ASN A 336 -16.64 -10.56 -23.87
C ASN A 336 -15.37 -10.02 -23.19
N ILE A 337 -14.95 -10.59 -22.07
CA ILE A 337 -13.82 -10.09 -21.25
C ILE A 337 -12.52 -9.95 -22.05
N GLY A 338 -12.23 -10.85 -22.98
CA GLY A 338 -11.03 -10.79 -23.83
C GLY A 338 -10.92 -9.55 -24.73
N LYS A 339 -12.06 -8.90 -25.03
CA LYS A 339 -12.09 -7.63 -25.78
C LYS A 339 -11.98 -6.41 -24.86
N ILE A 340 -12.32 -6.56 -23.58
CA ILE A 340 -12.45 -5.46 -22.62
C ILE A 340 -11.13 -5.25 -21.84
N VAL A 341 -10.54 -6.32 -21.30
CA VAL A 341 -9.33 -6.22 -20.46
C VAL A 341 -8.15 -5.55 -21.18
N PRO A 342 -7.87 -5.81 -22.47
CA PRO A 342 -6.81 -5.09 -23.17
C PRO A 342 -7.05 -3.58 -23.27
N ALA A 343 -8.31 -3.14 -23.33
CA ALA A 343 -8.64 -1.71 -23.31
C ALA A 343 -8.38 -1.10 -21.93
N ILE A 344 -8.78 -1.80 -20.86
CA ILE A 344 -8.47 -1.41 -19.47
C ILE A 344 -6.96 -1.29 -19.26
N SER A 345 -6.19 -2.28 -19.70
CA SER A 345 -4.73 -2.27 -19.57
C SER A 345 -4.10 -1.03 -20.21
N ARG A 346 -4.58 -0.60 -21.39
CA ARG A 346 -4.08 0.61 -22.06
C ARG A 346 -4.49 1.89 -21.33
N GLU A 347 -5.72 1.95 -20.82
CA GLU A 347 -6.20 3.14 -20.09
C GLU A 347 -5.46 3.31 -18.75
N MET A 348 -5.06 2.20 -18.11
CA MET A 348 -4.21 2.20 -16.92
C MET A 348 -2.81 2.79 -17.14
N GLU A 349 -2.36 2.91 -18.39
CA GLU A 349 -1.11 3.62 -18.75
C GLU A 349 -1.33 5.13 -18.93
N GLY A 350 -2.58 5.58 -18.99
CA GLY A 350 -2.96 6.98 -19.18
C GLY A 350 -2.49 7.89 -18.03
N TRP A 351 -2.34 9.19 -18.30
CA TRP A 351 -1.84 10.16 -17.32
C TRP A 351 -2.92 10.67 -16.34
N GLN A 352 -4.20 10.56 -16.69
CA GLN A 352 -5.32 11.03 -15.87
C GLN A 352 -5.72 10.01 -14.78
N ALA A 353 -5.79 10.45 -13.52
CA ALA A 353 -6.07 9.55 -12.39
C ALA A 353 -7.50 9.02 -12.37
N ASP A 354 -8.50 9.84 -12.67
CA ASP A 354 -9.91 9.43 -12.58
C ASP A 354 -10.30 8.36 -13.61
N PRO A 355 -9.88 8.40 -14.89
CA PRO A 355 -10.05 7.28 -15.81
C PRO A 355 -9.38 5.99 -15.33
N ARG A 356 -8.14 6.06 -14.83
CA ARG A 356 -7.45 4.89 -14.24
C ARG A 356 -8.21 4.30 -13.06
N LEU A 357 -8.75 5.14 -12.18
CA LEU A 357 -9.60 4.71 -11.06
C LEU A 357 -10.84 3.96 -11.55
N ARG A 358 -11.56 4.49 -12.55
CA ARG A 358 -12.72 3.80 -13.12
C ARG A 358 -12.35 2.47 -13.78
N CYS A 359 -11.20 2.41 -14.45
CA CYS A 359 -10.68 1.17 -15.01
C CYS A 359 -10.35 0.12 -13.95
N ALA A 360 -9.76 0.51 -12.83
CA ALA A 360 -9.50 -0.40 -11.70
C ALA A 360 -10.81 -0.89 -11.04
N GLN A 361 -11.81 -0.01 -10.89
CA GLN A 361 -13.15 -0.37 -10.40
C GLN A 361 -13.87 -1.32 -11.36
N LEU A 362 -13.80 -1.04 -12.67
CA LEU A 362 -14.38 -1.89 -13.70
C LEU A 362 -13.71 -3.27 -13.71
N LEU A 363 -12.39 -3.33 -13.53
CA LEU A 363 -11.66 -4.60 -13.43
C LEU A 363 -12.19 -5.46 -12.27
N CYS A 364 -12.49 -4.87 -11.11
CA CYS A 364 -13.11 -5.59 -9.99
C CYS A 364 -14.45 -6.25 -10.41
N TRP A 365 -15.34 -5.50 -11.07
CA TRP A 365 -16.63 -6.03 -11.52
C TRP A 365 -16.48 -7.08 -12.62
N LEU A 366 -15.53 -6.92 -13.53
CA LEU A 366 -15.24 -7.93 -14.54
C LEU A 366 -14.80 -9.22 -13.88
N LEU A 367 -13.82 -9.19 -12.97
CA LEU A 367 -13.36 -10.38 -12.24
C LEU A 367 -14.49 -11.06 -11.47
N LEU A 368 -15.32 -10.29 -10.77
CA LEU A 368 -16.46 -10.80 -10.02
C LEU A 368 -17.51 -11.47 -10.92
N CYS A 369 -17.75 -10.92 -12.11
CA CYS A 369 -18.73 -11.46 -13.06
C CYS A 369 -18.18 -12.65 -13.85
N SER A 370 -16.93 -12.61 -14.31
CA SER A 370 -16.40 -13.72 -15.13
C SER A 370 -15.92 -14.91 -14.32
N GLU A 371 -15.63 -14.75 -13.03
CA GLU A 371 -15.15 -15.84 -12.17
C GLU A 371 -13.97 -16.61 -12.83
N ASP A 372 -14.05 -17.93 -12.95
CA ASP A 372 -13.07 -18.81 -13.58
C ASP A 372 -12.84 -18.52 -15.08
N GLY A 373 -13.80 -17.88 -15.75
CA GLY A 373 -13.66 -17.42 -17.13
C GLY A 373 -12.56 -16.37 -17.34
N CYS A 374 -12.01 -15.80 -16.26
CA CYS A 374 -10.80 -14.97 -16.32
C CYS A 374 -9.53 -15.74 -16.70
N THR A 375 -9.49 -17.08 -16.56
CA THR A 375 -8.27 -17.90 -16.66
C THR A 375 -7.50 -17.66 -17.96
N GLN A 376 -8.20 -17.60 -19.10
CA GLN A 376 -7.57 -17.38 -20.42
C GLN A 376 -6.99 -15.97 -20.61
N HIS A 377 -7.38 -15.03 -19.75
CA HIS A 377 -6.95 -13.64 -19.78
C HIS A 377 -6.03 -13.27 -18.62
N ALA A 378 -5.62 -14.26 -17.81
CA ALA A 378 -4.82 -14.08 -16.60
C ALA A 378 -3.56 -13.25 -16.84
N ASN A 379 -2.81 -13.49 -17.92
CA ASN A 379 -1.60 -12.73 -18.24
C ASN A 379 -1.87 -11.22 -18.40
N THR A 380 -2.90 -10.82 -19.15
CA THR A 380 -3.23 -9.40 -19.32
C THR A 380 -3.75 -8.78 -18.03
N ILE A 381 -4.53 -9.53 -17.24
CA ILE A 381 -5.03 -9.09 -15.94
C ILE A 381 -3.84 -8.85 -14.99
N VAL A 382 -2.93 -9.81 -14.85
CA VAL A 382 -1.74 -9.72 -13.98
C VAL A 382 -0.88 -8.50 -14.35
N ARG A 383 -0.64 -8.26 -15.64
CA ARG A 383 0.07 -7.04 -16.10
C ARG A 383 -0.64 -5.76 -15.67
N THR A 384 -1.97 -5.74 -15.78
CA THR A 384 -2.81 -4.60 -15.36
C THR A 384 -2.72 -4.39 -13.84
N LEU A 385 -2.78 -5.47 -13.06
CA LEU A 385 -2.63 -5.44 -11.60
C LEU A 385 -1.25 -4.92 -11.19
N HIS A 386 -0.18 -5.38 -11.84
CA HIS A 386 1.19 -4.94 -11.57
C HIS A 386 1.38 -3.45 -11.85
N ARG A 387 0.90 -2.96 -13.01
CA ARG A 387 0.93 -1.53 -13.35
C ARG A 387 0.13 -0.68 -12.34
N GLY A 388 -1.04 -1.16 -11.92
CA GLY A 388 -1.89 -0.44 -10.98
C GLY A 388 -1.40 -0.48 -9.52
N ALA A 389 -0.64 -1.51 -9.13
CA ALA A 389 -0.02 -1.59 -7.82
C ALA A 389 1.08 -0.52 -7.63
N SER A 390 1.66 -0.07 -8.75
CA SER A 390 2.65 1.00 -8.81
C SER A 390 2.06 2.38 -9.12
N ASP A 391 0.74 2.57 -9.03
CA ASP A 391 0.12 3.86 -9.32
C ASP A 391 0.40 4.92 -8.24
N ASP A 392 0.48 6.17 -8.67
CA ASP A 392 0.70 7.31 -7.78
C ASP A 392 -0.58 7.71 -7.03
N ASP A 393 -1.78 7.37 -7.54
CA ASP A 393 -3.05 7.62 -6.86
C ASP A 393 -3.44 6.42 -5.97
N GLN A 394 -3.48 6.65 -4.66
CA GLN A 394 -3.80 5.63 -3.67
C GLN A 394 -5.21 5.03 -3.84
N ARG A 395 -6.15 5.76 -4.45
CA ARG A 395 -7.50 5.25 -4.77
C ARG A 395 -7.42 4.13 -5.80
N VAL A 396 -6.54 4.25 -6.79
CA VAL A 396 -6.28 3.21 -7.80
C VAL A 396 -5.66 1.98 -7.14
N VAL A 397 -4.62 2.19 -6.32
CA VAL A 397 -3.93 1.10 -5.60
C VAL A 397 -4.90 0.32 -4.70
N LEU A 398 -5.87 0.99 -4.07
CA LEU A 398 -6.90 0.34 -3.25
C LEU A 398 -7.81 -0.59 -4.07
N GLU A 399 -8.24 -0.16 -5.26
CA GLU A 399 -9.06 -1.00 -6.15
C GLU A 399 -8.22 -2.14 -6.74
N ILE A 400 -6.93 -1.93 -7.01
CA ILE A 400 -6.02 -2.98 -7.48
C ILE A 400 -5.78 -4.03 -6.41
N LYS A 401 -5.71 -3.64 -5.13
CA LYS A 401 -5.71 -4.59 -4.01
C LYS A 401 -6.96 -5.48 -4.07
N ARG A 402 -8.15 -4.86 -4.17
CA ARG A 402 -9.43 -5.58 -4.23
C ARG A 402 -9.53 -6.48 -5.46
N ALA A 403 -9.09 -6.00 -6.62
CA ALA A 403 -9.03 -6.78 -7.84
C ALA A 403 -8.07 -7.97 -7.70
N SER A 404 -6.93 -7.80 -7.03
CA SER A 404 -5.98 -8.88 -6.77
C SER A 404 -6.56 -9.95 -5.84
N GLU A 405 -7.31 -9.54 -4.79
CA GLU A 405 -8.06 -10.45 -3.92
C GLU A 405 -9.12 -11.23 -4.72
N LEU A 406 -9.96 -10.55 -5.50
CA LEU A 406 -10.96 -11.19 -6.39
C LEU A 406 -10.31 -12.16 -7.38
N PHE A 407 -9.16 -11.80 -7.94
CA PHE A 407 -8.40 -12.67 -8.83
C PHE A 407 -7.98 -13.97 -8.11
N GLY A 408 -7.54 -13.89 -6.85
CA GLY A 408 -7.24 -15.06 -6.02
C GLY A 408 -8.44 -15.94 -5.68
N TYR A 409 -9.64 -15.37 -5.56
CA TYR A 409 -10.88 -16.15 -5.34
C TYR A 409 -11.20 -17.08 -6.51
N PHE A 410 -10.91 -16.64 -7.74
CA PHE A 410 -11.40 -17.30 -8.95
C PHE A 410 -10.30 -17.98 -9.78
N ILE A 411 -9.04 -17.55 -9.68
CA ILE A 411 -7.94 -18.10 -10.46
C ILE A 411 -7.05 -18.96 -9.59
N THR A 412 -6.80 -20.19 -10.05
CA THR A 412 -5.99 -21.18 -9.33
C THR A 412 -4.50 -20.85 -9.36
N PRO A 413 -3.73 -21.23 -8.32
CA PRO A 413 -2.29 -21.03 -8.25
C PRO A 413 -1.49 -21.55 -9.46
N ASP A 414 -1.88 -22.70 -10.03
CA ASP A 414 -1.26 -23.25 -11.25
C ASP A 414 -1.30 -22.31 -12.46
N THR A 415 -2.25 -21.36 -12.48
CA THR A 415 -2.37 -20.38 -13.56
C THR A 415 -1.61 -19.09 -13.25
N TRP A 416 -1.76 -18.56 -12.03
CA TRP A 416 -1.22 -17.23 -11.72
C TRP A 416 0.24 -17.25 -11.28
N TRP A 417 0.71 -18.32 -10.64
CA TRP A 417 2.09 -18.39 -10.16
C TRP A 417 3.13 -18.31 -11.29
N PRO A 418 3.00 -19.06 -12.40
CA PRO A 418 3.95 -18.95 -13.51
C PRO A 418 4.01 -17.56 -14.17
N LEU A 419 2.97 -16.73 -13.99
CA LEU A 419 2.92 -15.37 -14.52
C LEU A 419 3.64 -14.35 -13.62
N LEU A 420 3.89 -14.71 -12.36
CA LEU A 420 4.44 -13.82 -11.33
C LEU A 420 5.80 -14.29 -10.80
N GLU A 421 6.16 -15.56 -11.00
CA GLU A 421 7.42 -16.17 -10.54
C GLU A 421 8.66 -15.37 -10.96
N ALA A 422 8.77 -15.00 -12.24
CA ALA A 422 9.90 -14.22 -12.74
C ALA A 422 9.92 -12.75 -12.24
N GLU A 423 8.81 -12.27 -11.69
CA GLU A 423 8.60 -10.87 -11.32
C GLU A 423 8.76 -10.62 -9.81
N VAL A 424 9.07 -11.64 -8.99
CA VAL A 424 9.14 -11.53 -7.51
C VAL A 424 10.26 -10.59 -7.00
N ASP A 425 11.15 -10.11 -7.88
CA ASP A 425 12.10 -9.03 -7.57
C ASP A 425 11.46 -7.64 -7.50
N SER A 426 10.22 -7.52 -7.99
CA SER A 426 9.46 -6.28 -7.96
C SER A 426 8.55 -6.21 -6.73
N TRP A 427 8.63 -5.11 -5.99
CA TRP A 427 7.75 -4.87 -4.84
C TRP A 427 6.26 -4.86 -5.23
N SER A 428 5.95 -4.48 -6.47
CA SER A 428 4.57 -4.47 -6.99
C SER A 428 4.05 -5.87 -7.28
N ALA A 429 4.90 -6.80 -7.73
CA ALA A 429 4.55 -8.21 -7.85
C ALA A 429 4.27 -8.81 -6.47
N LEU A 430 5.11 -8.54 -5.47
CA LEU A 430 4.89 -8.98 -4.09
C LEU A 430 3.57 -8.44 -3.52
N PHE A 431 3.22 -7.17 -3.83
CA PHE A 431 1.92 -6.60 -3.46
C PHE A 431 0.75 -7.36 -4.10
N VAL A 432 0.84 -7.66 -5.39
CA VAL A 432 -0.19 -8.43 -6.10
C VAL A 432 -0.30 -9.85 -5.52
N ILE A 433 0.82 -10.56 -5.35
CA ILE A 433 0.88 -11.91 -4.75
C ILE A 433 0.24 -11.91 -3.36
N THR A 434 0.61 -10.96 -2.49
CA THR A 434 0.04 -10.82 -1.14
C THR A 434 -1.49 -10.83 -1.17
N ASN A 435 -2.07 -10.06 -2.10
CA ASN A 435 -3.51 -9.88 -2.15
C ASN A 435 -4.21 -11.02 -2.89
N ILE A 436 -3.56 -11.65 -3.89
CA ILE A 436 -4.02 -12.92 -4.46
C ILE A 436 -4.10 -14.01 -3.39
N LEU A 437 -3.09 -14.12 -2.52
CA LEU A 437 -3.08 -15.10 -1.42
C LEU A 437 -4.27 -14.90 -0.47
N LYS A 438 -4.62 -13.65 -0.14
CA LYS A 438 -5.77 -13.33 0.72
C LYS A 438 -7.11 -13.77 0.14
N GLY A 439 -7.24 -13.83 -1.18
CA GLY A 439 -8.42 -14.35 -1.87
C GLY A 439 -8.34 -15.84 -2.20
N SER A 440 -7.18 -16.48 -2.05
CA SER A 440 -6.95 -17.85 -2.48
C SER A 440 -7.50 -18.90 -1.51
N ARG A 441 -7.54 -20.17 -1.95
CA ARG A 441 -7.87 -21.32 -1.11
C ARG A 441 -6.59 -21.98 -0.60
N ALA A 442 -6.54 -22.25 0.70
CA ALA A 442 -5.37 -22.84 1.35
C ALA A 442 -4.98 -24.19 0.73
N GLU A 443 -5.97 -25.01 0.37
CA GLU A 443 -5.75 -26.36 -0.17
C GLU A 443 -5.02 -26.34 -1.52
N LEU A 444 -5.20 -25.29 -2.31
CA LEU A 444 -4.57 -25.14 -3.62
C LEU A 444 -3.18 -24.50 -3.53
N VAL A 445 -2.95 -23.65 -2.53
CA VAL A 445 -1.68 -22.92 -2.36
C VAL A 445 -0.64 -23.78 -1.64
N LYS A 446 -1.05 -24.58 -0.65
CA LYS A 446 -0.14 -25.30 0.26
C LYS A 446 0.75 -26.36 -0.40
N GLU A 447 0.44 -26.75 -1.63
CA GLU A 447 1.23 -27.74 -2.36
C GLU A 447 2.44 -27.07 -3.04
N LYS A 448 2.46 -27.05 -4.37
CA LYS A 448 3.61 -26.61 -5.16
C LYS A 448 3.95 -25.13 -4.96
N VAL A 449 2.95 -24.26 -5.01
CA VAL A 449 3.15 -22.80 -5.04
C VAL A 449 3.73 -22.28 -3.72
N MET A 450 3.29 -22.78 -2.57
CA MET A 450 3.87 -22.39 -1.27
C MET A 450 5.38 -22.70 -1.21
N VAL A 451 5.79 -23.88 -1.69
CA VAL A 451 7.19 -24.31 -1.69
C VAL A 451 8.02 -23.47 -2.65
N GLU A 452 7.55 -23.28 -3.89
CA GLU A 452 8.27 -22.49 -4.90
C GLU A 452 8.37 -21.02 -4.52
N LEU A 453 7.27 -20.41 -4.06
CA LEU A 453 7.26 -19.02 -3.60
C LEU A 453 8.23 -18.80 -2.44
N CYS A 454 8.18 -19.63 -1.41
CA CYS A 454 9.08 -19.48 -0.27
C CYS A 454 10.55 -19.71 -0.66
N LYS A 455 10.81 -20.66 -1.55
CA LYS A 455 12.15 -20.91 -2.09
C LYS A 455 12.70 -19.68 -2.80
N GLU A 456 11.96 -19.12 -3.75
CA GLU A 456 12.39 -17.91 -4.49
C GLU A 456 12.60 -16.72 -3.54
N LEU A 457 11.69 -16.47 -2.60
CA LEU A 457 11.81 -15.35 -1.67
C LEU A 457 12.93 -15.52 -0.63
N SER A 458 13.31 -16.77 -0.30
CA SER A 458 14.43 -17.06 0.60
C SER A 458 15.80 -17.01 -0.09
N ASP A 459 15.84 -16.90 -1.42
CA ASP A 459 17.08 -16.79 -2.16
C ASP A 459 17.88 -15.55 -1.71
N PRO A 460 19.19 -15.68 -1.40
CA PRO A 460 20.01 -14.58 -0.92
C PRO A 460 19.99 -13.33 -1.80
N ASP A 461 19.95 -13.47 -3.12
CA ASP A 461 20.01 -12.33 -4.05
C ASP A 461 18.71 -11.50 -4.00
N ARG A 462 17.59 -12.13 -3.64
CA ARG A 462 16.28 -11.48 -3.47
C ARG A 462 16.02 -11.05 -2.02
N CYS A 463 16.22 -11.97 -1.07
CA CYS A 463 15.89 -11.80 0.34
C CYS A 463 16.72 -10.69 1.02
N ARG A 464 17.93 -10.43 0.55
CA ARG A 464 18.87 -9.46 1.14
C ARG A 464 18.74 -8.05 0.56
N ILE A 465 17.66 -7.75 -0.16
CA ILE A 465 17.39 -6.40 -0.71
C ILE A 465 16.86 -5.45 0.38
N ARG A 466 17.62 -4.38 0.68
CA ARG A 466 17.25 -3.34 1.66
C ARG A 466 16.50 -2.17 1.03
N LYS A 467 15.29 -2.41 0.53
CA LYS A 467 14.39 -1.34 0.01
C LYS A 467 13.06 -1.33 0.78
N PRO A 468 12.53 -0.17 1.21
CA PRO A 468 11.37 -0.09 2.12
C PRO A 468 10.14 -0.80 1.57
N LYS A 469 9.71 -0.44 0.35
CA LYS A 469 8.53 -1.04 -0.29
C LYS A 469 8.71 -2.54 -0.55
N TYR A 470 9.93 -2.97 -0.86
CA TYR A 470 10.22 -4.37 -1.13
C TYR A 470 10.13 -5.20 0.15
N GLN A 471 10.86 -4.82 1.21
CA GLN A 471 10.81 -5.48 2.51
C GLN A 471 9.40 -5.50 3.10
N THR A 472 8.66 -4.38 3.00
CA THR A 472 7.27 -4.32 3.46
C THR A 472 6.42 -5.38 2.76
N ASN A 473 6.44 -5.44 1.44
CA ASN A 473 5.62 -6.42 0.72
C ASN A 473 6.12 -7.86 0.90
N MET A 474 7.42 -8.07 1.10
CA MET A 474 7.96 -9.40 1.41
C MET A 474 7.44 -9.94 2.76
N LEU A 475 7.38 -9.08 3.80
CA LEU A 475 6.74 -9.43 5.08
C LEU A 475 5.24 -9.65 4.94
N LEU A 476 4.55 -8.88 4.10
CA LEU A 476 3.12 -9.06 3.88
C LEU A 476 2.81 -10.36 3.12
N VAL A 477 3.68 -10.79 2.20
CA VAL A 477 3.55 -12.11 1.54
C VAL A 477 3.69 -13.22 2.57
N THR A 478 4.72 -13.19 3.43
CA THR A 478 4.91 -14.24 4.45
C THR A 478 3.78 -14.24 5.47
N GLU A 479 3.28 -13.06 5.87
CA GLU A 479 2.14 -12.92 6.77
C GLU A 479 0.86 -13.51 6.16
N ALA A 480 0.53 -13.14 4.91
CA ALA A 480 -0.65 -13.62 4.20
C ALA A 480 -0.60 -15.13 3.95
N LEU A 481 0.59 -15.68 3.65
CA LEU A 481 0.77 -17.11 3.48
C LEU A 481 0.56 -17.87 4.79
N MET A 482 1.11 -17.35 5.91
CA MET A 482 0.90 -17.91 7.25
C MET A 482 -0.57 -17.82 7.70
N ASP A 483 -1.29 -16.76 7.35
CA ASP A 483 -2.73 -16.65 7.63
C ASP A 483 -3.57 -17.64 6.84
N LEU A 484 -3.24 -17.81 5.55
CA LEU A 484 -3.95 -18.69 4.65
C LEU A 484 -3.72 -20.17 4.99
N CYS A 485 -2.46 -20.59 5.04
CA CYS A 485 -2.07 -22.00 5.13
C CYS A 485 -1.88 -22.51 6.57
N LYS A 486 -1.74 -21.61 7.56
CA LYS A 486 -1.66 -21.95 8.99
C LYS A 486 -0.64 -23.06 9.28
N GLU A 487 -1.07 -24.20 9.82
CA GLU A 487 -0.18 -25.31 10.19
C GLU A 487 0.51 -25.97 8.98
N ASP A 488 -0.05 -25.84 7.77
CA ASP A 488 0.58 -26.38 6.56
C ASP A 488 1.91 -25.66 6.24
N CYS A 489 2.10 -24.42 6.73
CA CYS A 489 3.36 -23.68 6.57
C CYS A 489 4.57 -24.34 7.25
N LYS A 490 4.38 -25.36 8.10
CA LYS A 490 5.48 -26.16 8.67
C LYS A 490 6.39 -26.74 7.60
N ALA A 491 5.84 -27.07 6.42
CA ALA A 491 6.62 -27.61 5.30
C ALA A 491 7.66 -26.62 4.72
N VAL A 492 7.47 -25.31 4.96
CA VAL A 492 8.33 -24.23 4.47
C VAL A 492 8.81 -23.31 5.60
N ALA A 493 8.79 -23.81 6.84
CA ALA A 493 9.09 -23.00 8.02
C ALA A 493 10.52 -22.45 8.02
N GLU A 494 11.49 -23.23 7.52
CA GLU A 494 12.89 -22.77 7.39
C GLU A 494 12.99 -21.57 6.45
N GLN A 495 12.32 -21.60 5.29
CA GLN A 495 12.33 -20.49 4.32
C GLN A 495 11.62 -19.26 4.89
N LEU A 496 10.45 -19.44 5.52
CA LEU A 496 9.74 -18.35 6.20
C LEU A 496 10.60 -17.75 7.31
N PHE A 497 11.34 -18.57 8.06
CA PHE A 497 12.27 -18.10 9.07
C PHE A 497 13.37 -17.24 8.44
N ILE A 498 14.03 -17.72 7.39
CA ILE A 498 15.11 -16.99 6.69
C ILE A 498 14.61 -15.63 6.21
N ILE A 499 13.43 -15.57 5.58
CA ILE A 499 12.88 -14.32 5.04
C ILE A 499 12.63 -13.30 6.16
N ASN A 500 11.88 -13.70 7.20
CA ASN A 500 11.53 -12.80 8.28
C ASN A 500 12.76 -12.41 9.13
N PHE A 501 13.66 -13.36 9.41
CA PHE A 501 14.88 -13.10 10.18
C PHE A 501 15.85 -12.20 9.42
N THR A 502 15.96 -12.36 8.10
CA THR A 502 16.80 -11.47 7.27
C THR A 502 16.29 -10.03 7.35
N ILE A 503 14.99 -9.80 7.22
CA ILE A 503 14.43 -8.43 7.35
C ILE A 503 14.59 -7.90 8.78
N TYR A 504 14.44 -8.75 9.81
CA TYR A 504 14.68 -8.40 11.20
C TYR A 504 16.15 -7.98 11.47
N ALA A 505 17.11 -8.65 10.82
CA ALA A 505 18.54 -8.39 10.95
C ALA A 505 18.99 -7.14 10.16
N MET A 506 18.34 -6.84 9.05
CA MET A 506 18.66 -5.70 8.21
C MET A 506 17.43 -4.86 7.85
N PRO A 507 16.75 -4.30 8.87
CA PRO A 507 15.55 -3.51 8.66
C PRO A 507 15.90 -2.18 8.00
N TYR A 508 14.98 -1.65 7.19
CA TYR A 508 15.08 -0.27 6.73
C TYR A 508 14.77 0.74 7.86
N ASP A 509 13.81 0.41 8.73
CA ASP A 509 13.39 1.21 9.90
C ASP A 509 12.88 0.32 11.05
N ASP A 510 12.63 0.92 12.22
CA ASP A 510 12.17 0.21 13.42
C ASP A 510 10.80 -0.45 13.24
N LYS A 511 9.94 0.12 12.38
CA LYS A 511 8.62 -0.46 12.09
C LYS A 511 8.77 -1.78 11.34
N MET A 512 9.66 -1.84 10.36
CA MET A 512 9.96 -3.09 9.63
C MET A 512 10.55 -4.13 10.57
N GLN A 513 11.44 -3.72 11.48
CA GLN A 513 12.00 -4.64 12.47
C GLN A 513 10.92 -5.26 13.37
N PHE A 514 9.97 -4.44 13.84
CA PHE A 514 8.84 -4.90 14.65
C PHE A 514 7.91 -5.85 13.88
N MET A 515 7.58 -5.53 12.62
CA MET A 515 6.75 -6.39 11.78
C MET A 515 7.42 -7.76 11.53
N ALA A 516 8.73 -7.76 11.25
CA ALA A 516 9.49 -8.99 11.09
C ALA A 516 9.49 -9.84 12.36
N LEU A 517 9.65 -9.21 13.53
CA LEU A 517 9.58 -9.89 14.82
C LEU A 517 8.20 -10.49 15.09
N SER A 518 7.13 -9.77 14.75
CA SER A 518 5.74 -10.26 14.84
C SER A 518 5.51 -11.49 13.95
N ASN A 519 6.04 -11.48 12.73
CA ASN A 519 5.97 -12.64 11.83
C ASN A 519 6.77 -13.84 12.35
N LEU A 520 7.93 -13.61 12.96
CA LEU A 520 8.71 -14.67 13.62
C LEU A 520 7.92 -15.30 14.79
N ASP A 521 7.21 -14.50 15.60
CA ASP A 521 6.38 -15.04 16.68
C ASP A 521 5.14 -15.81 16.19
N LYS A 522 4.57 -15.35 15.08
CA LYS A 522 3.51 -16.08 14.37
C LYS A 522 4.02 -17.43 13.85
N LEU A 523 5.20 -17.46 13.24
CA LEU A 523 5.83 -18.69 12.78
C LEU A 523 6.14 -19.64 13.95
N ARG A 524 6.66 -19.12 15.08
CA ARG A 524 6.85 -19.87 16.34
C ARG A 524 5.55 -20.55 16.77
N SER A 525 4.44 -19.82 16.72
CA SER A 525 3.13 -20.33 17.09
C SER A 525 2.62 -21.41 16.14
N ILE A 526 2.88 -21.27 14.83
CA ILE A 526 2.54 -22.26 13.80
C ILE A 526 3.35 -23.56 13.99
N GLU A 527 4.66 -23.46 14.20
CA GLU A 527 5.53 -24.61 14.45
C GLU A 527 5.36 -25.22 15.84
N LYS A 528 4.66 -24.52 16.75
CA LYS A 528 4.44 -24.93 18.15
C LYS A 528 5.75 -25.15 18.89
N CYS A 529 6.80 -24.38 18.57
CA CYS A 529 8.16 -24.65 19.01
C CYS A 529 8.52 -24.11 20.40
N GLY A 530 7.58 -23.78 21.30
CA GLY A 530 7.85 -23.27 22.66
C GLY A 530 7.30 -21.86 22.89
N ARG A 531 7.53 -21.28 24.07
CA ARG A 531 6.96 -19.96 24.47
C ARG A 531 7.77 -18.75 24.02
N THR A 532 9.06 -18.92 23.70
CA THR A 532 9.97 -17.81 23.39
C THR A 532 10.48 -17.91 21.95
N LEU A 533 10.92 -16.80 21.36
CA LEU A 533 11.51 -16.81 20.01
C LEU A 533 12.82 -17.61 19.96
N THR A 534 13.54 -17.72 21.07
CA THR A 534 14.77 -18.51 21.18
C THR A 534 14.56 -19.96 20.74
N SER A 535 13.40 -20.54 21.03
CA SER A 535 13.14 -21.93 20.67
C SER A 535 12.86 -22.12 19.16
N LEU A 536 12.36 -21.09 18.48
CA LEU A 536 12.32 -21.05 17.00
C LEU A 536 13.74 -20.93 16.43
N TYR A 537 14.57 -20.08 17.04
CA TYR A 537 15.95 -19.87 16.61
C TYR A 537 16.80 -21.13 16.75
N GLU A 538 16.59 -21.92 17.80
CA GLU A 538 17.26 -23.21 18.01
C GLU A 538 17.06 -24.20 16.84
N ILE A 539 15.94 -24.11 16.14
CA ILE A 539 15.63 -24.97 15.00
C ILE A 539 16.32 -24.45 13.72
N HIS A 540 16.16 -23.16 13.42
CA HIS A 540 16.44 -22.65 12.06
C HIS A 540 17.69 -21.79 11.92
N ILE A 541 18.29 -21.29 13.01
CA ILE A 541 19.41 -20.32 12.93
C ILE A 541 20.67 -20.90 12.25
N ARG A 542 20.82 -22.24 12.29
CA ARG A 542 21.90 -22.97 11.62
C ARG A 542 21.94 -22.64 10.13
N ARG A 543 20.78 -22.56 9.48
CA ARG A 543 20.70 -22.31 8.04
C ARG A 543 21.13 -20.89 7.70
N VAL A 544 20.66 -19.90 8.48
CA VAL A 544 21.09 -18.49 8.33
C VAL A 544 22.61 -18.34 8.45
N LEU A 545 23.23 -19.02 9.44
CA LEU A 545 24.69 -18.99 9.61
C LEU A 545 25.44 -19.68 8.46
N SER A 546 24.89 -20.77 7.95
CA SER A 546 25.51 -21.52 6.83
C SER A 546 25.45 -20.75 5.50
N ASP A 547 24.47 -19.85 5.34
CA ASP A 547 24.28 -19.04 4.15
C ASP A 547 25.09 -17.72 4.18
N ILE A 548 25.88 -17.49 5.23
CA ILE A 548 26.89 -16.42 5.27
C ILE A 548 28.12 -16.90 4.51
N THR A 549 28.26 -16.46 3.25
CA THR A 549 29.30 -16.93 2.33
C THR A 549 30.13 -15.81 1.73
N SER A 550 29.78 -14.54 1.96
CA SER A 550 30.56 -13.42 1.45
C SER A 550 31.89 -13.28 2.19
N ASP A 551 32.92 -12.91 1.43
CA ASP A 551 34.26 -12.63 1.97
C ASP A 551 34.20 -11.47 2.96
N ALA A 552 34.60 -11.71 4.22
CA ALA A 552 34.56 -10.71 5.28
C ALA A 552 35.38 -9.45 4.96
N LEU A 553 36.35 -9.54 4.05
CA LEU A 553 37.12 -8.39 3.56
C LEU A 553 36.26 -7.37 2.81
N THR A 554 35.13 -7.80 2.24
CA THR A 554 34.20 -6.94 1.49
C THR A 554 33.12 -6.32 2.38
N TRP A 555 33.11 -6.64 3.66
CA TRP A 555 32.06 -6.20 4.56
C TRP A 555 32.14 -4.70 4.87
N SER A 556 30.97 -4.09 4.88
CA SER A 556 30.69 -2.74 5.36
C SER A 556 29.57 -2.80 6.40
N MET A 557 29.26 -1.67 7.05
CA MET A 557 28.13 -1.59 7.99
C MET A 557 26.78 -1.98 7.38
N LEU A 558 26.63 -1.88 6.05
CA LEU A 558 25.40 -2.21 5.32
C LEU A 558 25.40 -3.63 4.75
N THR A 559 26.52 -4.36 4.79
CA THR A 559 26.60 -5.70 4.20
C THR A 559 25.63 -6.66 4.90
N PRO A 560 24.74 -7.35 4.15
CA PRO A 560 23.73 -8.25 4.72
C PRO A 560 24.30 -9.31 5.66
N ASP A 561 25.35 -10.01 5.23
CA ASP A 561 25.96 -11.12 5.99
C ASP A 561 26.50 -10.67 7.36
N ARG A 562 27.10 -9.47 7.40
CA ARG A 562 27.52 -8.83 8.65
C ARG A 562 26.32 -8.52 9.55
N CYS A 563 25.23 -7.98 9.00
CA CYS A 563 24.00 -7.72 9.75
C CYS A 563 23.39 -9.02 10.30
N LEU A 564 23.37 -10.08 9.50
CA LEU A 564 22.89 -11.41 9.90
C LEU A 564 23.73 -11.93 11.07
N LEU A 565 25.07 -11.94 10.95
CA LEU A 565 25.96 -12.38 12.03
C LEU A 565 25.75 -11.57 13.31
N GLU A 566 25.68 -10.24 13.20
CA GLU A 566 25.40 -9.35 14.34
C GLU A 566 24.08 -9.74 15.02
N CYS A 567 23.01 -9.88 14.23
CA CYS A 567 21.68 -10.17 14.73
C CYS A 567 21.64 -11.53 15.43
N VAL A 568 22.26 -12.56 14.85
CA VAL A 568 22.39 -13.88 15.49
C VAL A 568 23.07 -13.76 16.85
N LEU A 569 24.20 -13.06 16.92
CA LEU A 569 24.97 -12.94 18.16
C LEU A 569 24.21 -12.18 19.25
N ILE A 570 23.48 -11.11 18.91
CA ILE A 570 22.77 -10.29 19.90
C ILE A 570 21.44 -10.94 20.34
N HIS A 571 20.67 -11.46 19.39
CA HIS A 571 19.24 -11.73 19.60
C HIS A 571 18.89 -13.22 19.72
N SER A 572 19.80 -14.14 19.42
CA SER A 572 19.47 -15.57 19.39
C SER A 572 19.51 -16.28 20.74
N GLY A 573 20.03 -15.66 21.81
CA GLY A 573 20.06 -16.24 23.16
C GLY A 573 20.79 -17.59 23.20
N SER A 574 20.23 -18.58 23.91
CA SER A 574 20.83 -19.92 24.03
C SER A 574 21.00 -20.67 22.71
N ALA A 575 20.31 -20.26 21.64
CA ALA A 575 20.40 -20.89 20.32
C ALA A 575 21.82 -20.80 19.72
N ILE A 576 22.61 -19.80 20.10
CA ILE A 576 23.99 -19.67 19.59
C ILE A 576 24.92 -20.76 20.13
N GLY A 577 24.63 -21.32 21.31
CA GLY A 577 25.45 -22.34 21.96
C GLY A 577 25.58 -23.63 21.16
N ALA A 578 24.53 -24.00 20.41
CA ALA A 578 24.55 -25.16 19.52
C ALA A 578 25.32 -24.91 18.20
N GLN A 579 25.59 -23.65 17.84
CA GLN A 579 26.13 -23.26 16.53
C GLN A 579 27.55 -22.66 16.60
N LEU A 580 28.25 -22.83 17.72
CA LEU A 580 29.59 -22.28 17.93
C LEU A 580 30.60 -22.68 16.83
N HIS A 581 30.45 -23.89 16.28
CA HIS A 581 31.28 -24.41 15.19
C HIS A 581 31.15 -23.61 13.87
N LEU A 582 29.99 -22.98 13.62
CA LEU A 582 29.78 -22.08 12.47
C LEU A 582 30.17 -20.64 12.79
N ILE A 583 29.97 -20.21 14.03
CA ILE A 583 30.24 -18.84 14.47
C ILE A 583 31.75 -18.58 14.58
N ALA A 584 32.53 -19.53 15.10
CA ALA A 584 33.97 -19.31 15.33
C ALA A 584 34.75 -18.97 14.05
N PRO A 585 34.57 -19.69 12.92
CA PRO A 585 35.22 -19.34 11.65
C PRO A 585 34.83 -17.95 11.15
N LEU A 586 33.54 -17.59 11.21
CA LEU A 586 33.06 -16.29 10.78
C LEU A 586 33.67 -15.15 11.60
N LEU A 587 33.70 -15.30 12.93
CA LEU A 587 34.34 -14.33 13.82
C LEU A 587 35.84 -14.21 13.55
N LYS A 588 36.52 -15.33 13.30
CA LYS A 588 37.94 -15.35 12.96
C LYS A 588 38.20 -14.58 11.66
N GLU A 589 37.39 -14.80 10.63
CA GLU A 589 37.52 -14.14 9.34
C GLU A 589 37.32 -12.61 9.45
N CYS A 590 36.25 -12.17 10.11
CA CYS A 590 35.93 -10.73 10.20
C CYS A 590 36.80 -9.95 11.22
N LEU A 591 37.39 -10.60 12.21
CA LEU A 591 38.19 -9.94 13.24
C LEU A 591 39.71 -10.12 13.06
N ALA A 592 40.19 -11.05 12.23
CA ALA A 592 41.63 -11.29 12.02
C ALA A 592 42.41 -10.03 11.57
N PRO A 593 43.67 -9.82 12.02
CA PRO A 593 44.48 -8.67 11.61
C PRO A 593 45.05 -8.81 10.17
N PRO A 594 45.43 -7.70 9.50
CA PRO A 594 44.62 -6.62 8.93
C PRO A 594 44.08 -6.95 7.51
N LYS A 595 42.89 -6.42 7.15
CA LYS A 595 42.33 -6.19 5.79
C LYS A 595 40.82 -5.89 5.81
N VAL A 596 40.10 -6.24 6.90
CA VAL A 596 38.67 -5.93 7.10
C VAL A 596 38.49 -4.49 7.57
N ASP A 597 37.40 -3.87 7.15
CA ASP A 597 36.98 -2.54 7.57
C ASP A 597 36.93 -2.38 9.10
N ALA A 598 37.47 -1.25 9.59
CA ALA A 598 37.63 -1.04 11.03
C ALA A 598 36.31 -0.80 11.76
N GLU A 599 35.33 -0.18 11.12
CA GLU A 599 34.01 0.07 11.72
C GLU A 599 33.28 -1.26 11.93
N VAL A 600 33.36 -2.16 10.93
CA VAL A 600 32.84 -3.53 11.03
C VAL A 600 33.48 -4.26 12.20
N LYS A 601 34.81 -4.23 12.32
CA LYS A 601 35.52 -4.85 13.44
C LYS A 601 35.08 -4.32 14.80
N LEU A 602 35.03 -3.00 14.95
CA LEU A 602 34.61 -2.38 16.21
C LEU A 602 33.19 -2.80 16.59
N LYS A 603 32.29 -2.86 15.60
CA LYS A 603 30.92 -3.30 15.80
C LYS A 603 30.84 -4.76 16.25
N ILE A 604 31.51 -5.68 15.56
CA ILE A 604 31.51 -7.10 15.90
C ILE A 604 32.22 -7.36 17.25
N PHE A 605 33.32 -6.67 17.57
CA PHE A 605 33.93 -6.76 18.90
C PHE A 605 32.98 -6.31 20.02
N THR A 606 32.23 -5.22 19.80
CA THR A 606 31.23 -4.73 20.76
C THR A 606 30.13 -5.77 21.01
N VAL A 607 29.68 -6.40 19.93
CA VAL A 607 28.69 -7.49 19.98
C VAL A 607 29.26 -8.70 20.73
N LEU A 608 30.46 -9.15 20.37
CA LEU A 608 31.11 -10.29 21.01
C LEU A 608 31.35 -10.05 22.51
N SER A 609 31.74 -8.84 22.88
CA SER A 609 31.85 -8.43 24.29
C SER A 609 30.52 -8.61 25.02
N THR A 610 29.41 -8.17 24.41
CA THR A 610 28.06 -8.34 24.97
C THR A 610 27.67 -9.81 25.09
N VAL A 611 28.01 -10.63 24.08
CA VAL A 611 27.76 -12.07 24.09
C VAL A 611 28.46 -12.75 25.27
N LEU A 612 29.73 -12.40 25.52
CA LEU A 612 30.54 -12.93 26.61
C LEU A 612 30.06 -12.47 27.99
N LEU A 613 29.56 -11.23 28.11
CA LEU A 613 28.91 -10.75 29.33
C LEU A 613 27.65 -11.55 29.64
N LYS A 614 26.82 -11.84 28.62
CA LYS A 614 25.59 -12.65 28.73
C LYS A 614 25.82 -14.15 28.61
N ARG A 615 27.02 -14.65 28.92
CA ARG A 615 27.40 -16.06 28.76
C ARG A 615 26.47 -17.05 29.44
N GLN A 616 25.87 -16.68 30.59
CA GLN A 616 24.96 -17.56 31.32
C GLN A 616 23.73 -17.91 30.49
N THR A 617 23.18 -16.93 29.77
CA THR A 617 22.06 -17.14 28.85
C THR A 617 22.52 -17.78 27.54
N ASN A 618 23.55 -17.19 26.92
CA ASN A 618 23.95 -17.51 25.55
C ASN A 618 24.60 -18.89 25.39
N PHE A 619 25.31 -19.37 26.40
CA PHE A 619 26.03 -20.65 26.33
C PHE A 619 25.46 -21.72 27.27
N SER A 620 24.28 -21.50 27.84
CA SER A 620 23.59 -22.45 28.72
C SER A 620 23.37 -23.82 28.10
N LYS A 621 23.17 -23.87 26.77
CA LYS A 621 22.93 -25.11 26.00
C LYS A 621 24.16 -25.61 25.23
N SER A 622 25.33 -25.04 25.48
CA SER A 622 26.57 -25.45 24.82
C SER A 622 27.18 -26.67 25.49
N GLU A 623 27.68 -27.63 24.70
CA GLU A 623 28.55 -28.69 25.24
C GLU A 623 29.89 -28.08 25.67
N SER A 624 30.42 -28.53 26.82
CA SER A 624 31.66 -27.97 27.40
C SER A 624 32.84 -28.01 26.44
N GLU A 625 33.01 -29.10 25.67
CA GLU A 625 34.11 -29.25 24.70
C GLU A 625 34.00 -28.23 23.55
N ASN A 626 32.79 -28.00 23.04
CA ASN A 626 32.54 -27.04 21.96
C ASN A 626 32.76 -25.60 22.44
N LEU A 627 32.38 -25.30 23.68
CA LEU A 627 32.61 -23.99 24.29
C LEU A 627 34.11 -23.74 24.51
N GLU A 628 34.86 -24.74 24.99
CA GLU A 628 36.31 -24.63 25.16
C GLU A 628 37.03 -24.41 23.82
N ALA A 629 36.66 -25.16 22.78
CA ALA A 629 37.19 -24.99 21.43
C ALA A 629 36.89 -23.59 20.86
N PHE A 630 35.66 -23.10 21.04
CA PHE A 630 35.25 -21.75 20.63
C PHE A 630 36.07 -20.68 21.34
N LEU A 631 36.22 -20.78 22.67
CA LEU A 631 36.98 -19.82 23.46
C LEU A 631 38.45 -19.80 23.06
N LYS A 632 39.04 -20.96 22.78
CA LYS A 632 40.42 -21.05 22.29
C LYS A 632 40.62 -20.26 21.01
N ILE A 633 39.68 -20.33 20.07
CA ILE A 633 39.70 -19.54 18.82
C ILE A 633 39.51 -18.05 19.14
N VAL A 634 38.48 -17.69 19.92
CA VAL A 634 38.19 -16.29 20.27
C VAL A 634 39.38 -15.63 20.97
N ILE A 635 40.08 -16.35 21.83
CA ILE A 635 41.18 -15.78 22.59
C ILE A 635 42.44 -15.71 21.72
N ASN A 636 42.88 -16.83 21.16
CA ASN A 636 44.20 -16.93 20.53
C ASN A 636 44.20 -16.34 19.11
N ASP A 637 43.12 -16.53 18.35
CA ASP A 637 43.08 -16.15 16.94
C ASP A 637 42.41 -14.78 16.73
N ILE A 638 41.61 -14.30 17.69
CA ILE A 638 40.83 -13.06 17.57
C ILE A 638 41.31 -11.98 18.54
N ILE A 639 41.24 -12.22 19.86
CA ILE A 639 41.56 -11.19 20.86
C ILE A 639 43.07 -10.91 20.85
N MET A 640 43.91 -11.91 21.11
CA MET A 640 45.36 -11.72 21.25
C MET A 640 46.01 -10.99 20.07
N PRO A 641 45.74 -11.34 18.80
CA PRO A 641 46.37 -10.66 17.66
C PRO A 641 45.94 -9.20 17.54
N ASN A 642 44.74 -8.86 18.00
CA ASN A 642 44.21 -7.49 18.01
C ASN A 642 44.60 -6.71 19.28
N LEU A 643 45.32 -7.30 20.24
CA LEU A 643 45.93 -6.59 21.38
C LEU A 643 47.34 -6.09 21.09
N VAL A 644 48.00 -6.62 20.04
CA VAL A 644 49.37 -6.23 19.69
C VAL A 644 49.40 -4.76 19.26
N TRP A 645 50.34 -4.00 19.84
CA TRP A 645 50.47 -2.58 19.55
C TRP A 645 50.76 -2.32 18.07
N SER A 646 50.06 -1.34 17.51
CA SER A 646 50.29 -0.82 16.17
C SER A 646 49.95 0.67 16.13
N PRO A 647 50.65 1.48 15.30
CA PRO A 647 50.47 2.91 15.27
C PRO A 647 49.13 3.31 14.61
N GLY A 648 48.53 4.40 15.08
CA GLY A 648 47.34 5.02 14.49
C GLY A 648 46.07 4.91 15.34
N ARG A 649 45.16 5.87 15.19
CA ARG A 649 43.91 5.96 15.98
C ARG A 649 42.97 4.78 15.76
N THR A 650 42.91 4.26 14.53
CA THR A 650 42.09 3.09 14.20
C THR A 650 42.60 1.83 14.90
N ALA A 651 43.92 1.61 14.87
CA ALA A 651 44.55 0.51 15.58
C ALA A 651 44.35 0.62 17.09
N GLU A 652 44.45 1.83 17.65
CA GLU A 652 44.16 2.11 19.06
C GLU A 652 42.71 1.80 19.45
N ALA A 653 41.74 2.18 18.62
CA ALA A 653 40.32 1.86 18.85
C ALA A 653 40.06 0.33 18.80
N ILE A 654 40.64 -0.37 17.83
CA ILE A 654 40.53 -1.83 17.72
C ILE A 654 41.13 -2.51 18.94
N ARG A 655 42.32 -2.08 19.40
CA ARG A 655 42.93 -2.58 20.65
C ARG A 655 42.01 -2.34 21.84
N THR A 656 41.42 -1.15 21.95
CA THR A 656 40.47 -0.80 23.02
C THR A 656 39.30 -1.77 23.04
N ALA A 657 38.69 -2.03 21.87
CA ALA A 657 37.59 -2.98 21.72
C ALA A 657 38.00 -4.42 22.05
N ALA A 658 39.18 -4.87 21.61
CA ALA A 658 39.70 -6.20 21.92
C ALA A 658 39.94 -6.41 23.42
N VAL A 659 40.55 -5.43 24.12
CA VAL A 659 40.77 -5.53 25.57
C VAL A 659 39.46 -5.41 26.36
N ALA A 660 38.49 -4.64 25.88
CA ALA A 660 37.15 -4.60 26.47
C ALA A 660 36.43 -5.96 26.32
N CYS A 661 36.53 -6.60 25.16
CA CYS A 661 36.02 -7.95 24.92
C CYS A 661 36.70 -8.98 25.84
N LEU A 662 38.02 -8.84 26.05
CA LEU A 662 38.75 -9.67 27.00
C LEU A 662 38.26 -9.48 28.44
N CYS A 663 38.01 -8.24 28.87
CA CYS A 663 37.44 -7.97 30.19
C CYS A 663 36.13 -8.73 30.38
N SER A 664 35.24 -8.69 29.40
CA SER A 664 33.96 -9.39 29.43
C SER A 664 34.11 -10.90 29.57
N ALA A 665 35.14 -11.50 28.96
CA ALA A 665 35.46 -12.91 29.13
C ALA A 665 35.98 -13.25 30.55
N LEU A 666 36.78 -12.37 31.14
CA LEU A 666 37.45 -12.61 32.43
C LEU A 666 36.57 -12.28 33.66
N GLN A 667 35.54 -11.46 33.51
CA GLN A 667 34.67 -11.06 34.62
C GLN A 667 33.81 -12.22 35.13
N GLU A 668 33.93 -12.58 36.41
CA GLU A 668 33.18 -13.70 37.01
C GLU A 668 31.69 -13.39 37.30
N ASN A 669 31.34 -12.13 37.61
CA ASN A 669 29.97 -11.69 37.92
C ASN A 669 29.55 -10.48 37.05
N PRO A 670 29.23 -10.68 35.77
CA PRO A 670 28.90 -9.58 34.84
C PRO A 670 27.52 -8.95 35.07
N GLU A 671 26.60 -9.58 35.82
CA GLU A 671 25.20 -9.14 35.99
C GLU A 671 24.98 -8.07 37.07
N ASN A 672 26.03 -7.58 37.73
CA ASN A 672 25.92 -6.50 38.74
C ASN A 672 25.82 -5.09 38.13
N TYR A 673 25.72 -4.95 36.81
CA TYR A 673 25.30 -3.72 36.14
C TYR A 673 23.82 -3.85 35.76
N GLU A 674 22.98 -3.03 36.38
CA GLU A 674 21.52 -2.98 36.27
C GLU A 674 21.00 -3.19 34.83
N VAL A 675 20.44 -4.37 34.57
CA VAL A 675 19.39 -4.56 33.56
C VAL A 675 18.34 -5.48 34.18
N THR A 676 17.13 -4.96 34.28
CA THR A 676 15.92 -5.67 34.72
C THR A 676 15.73 -6.95 33.89
N VAL A 677 16.02 -8.10 34.49
CA VAL A 677 15.67 -9.42 33.93
C VAL A 677 14.22 -9.71 34.29
N GLU A 678 13.36 -9.83 33.28
CA GLU A 678 12.05 -10.47 33.44
C GLU A 678 12.28 -11.95 33.79
N LYS A 679 11.93 -12.32 35.02
CA LYS A 679 11.96 -13.71 35.46
C LYS A 679 10.81 -14.47 34.79
N GLY A 680 11.11 -15.14 33.68
CA GLY A 680 10.29 -16.24 33.18
C GLY A 680 10.42 -17.43 34.12
N SER A 681 9.35 -17.77 34.83
CA SER A 681 9.26 -18.97 35.67
C SER A 681 8.97 -20.18 34.79
N ASP A 682 10.00 -20.91 34.37
CA ASP A 682 9.88 -22.32 34.04
C ASP A 682 10.85 -23.09 34.95
N GLY A 683 10.27 -23.93 35.80
CA GLY A 683 10.98 -24.67 36.82
C GLY A 683 11.67 -25.89 36.24
N ASP A 684 12.98 -25.78 36.04
CA ASP A 684 13.92 -26.90 36.05
C ASP A 684 15.27 -26.38 36.55
N ASN A 685 15.40 -26.31 37.88
CA ASN A 685 16.61 -25.90 38.58
C ASN A 685 17.73 -26.96 38.42
N LYS A 686 18.46 -26.88 37.33
CA LYS A 686 19.86 -27.30 37.22
C LYS A 686 20.63 -26.24 36.45
N ASP A 687 20.74 -25.04 37.02
CA ASP A 687 21.57 -23.98 36.47
C ASP A 687 23.05 -24.32 36.67
N GLU A 688 23.61 -25.13 35.75
CA GLU A 688 25.06 -25.21 35.59
C GLU A 688 25.57 -23.82 35.18
N LYS A 689 26.29 -23.16 36.10
CA LYS A 689 26.91 -21.86 35.81
C LYS A 689 27.93 -22.03 34.68
N VAL A 690 27.73 -21.31 33.59
CA VAL A 690 28.68 -21.24 32.49
C VAL A 690 29.96 -20.56 32.98
N ASN A 691 31.04 -21.33 33.03
CA ASN A 691 32.37 -20.88 33.42
C ASN A 691 33.31 -21.01 32.22
N LEU A 692 33.80 -19.88 31.71
CA LEU A 692 34.68 -19.87 30.53
C LEU A 692 36.07 -20.45 30.82
N PHE A 693 36.49 -20.45 32.09
CA PHE A 693 37.77 -20.98 32.55
C PHE A 693 37.53 -21.87 33.79
N PRO A 694 36.99 -23.08 33.60
CA PRO A 694 36.54 -23.94 34.71
C PRO A 694 37.70 -24.54 35.49
N THR A 695 38.83 -24.83 34.85
CA THR A 695 39.95 -25.58 35.44
C THR A 695 41.26 -24.80 35.40
N LYS A 696 42.25 -25.25 36.19
CA LYS A 696 43.60 -24.70 36.16
C LYS A 696 44.21 -24.84 34.76
N GLU A 697 44.04 -26.01 34.15
CA GLU A 697 44.57 -26.38 32.83
C GLU A 697 44.00 -25.51 31.71
N SER A 698 42.76 -25.03 31.85
CA SER A 698 42.12 -24.11 30.89
C SER A 698 42.68 -22.68 30.94
N LEU A 699 43.16 -22.24 32.11
CA LEU A 699 43.58 -20.85 32.35
C LEU A 699 45.10 -20.66 32.32
N GLU A 700 45.87 -21.64 32.79
CA GLU A 700 47.33 -21.54 32.92
C GLU A 700 48.04 -21.27 31.58
N PRO A 701 47.76 -21.98 30.47
CA PRO A 701 48.38 -21.70 29.17
C PRO A 701 48.02 -20.31 28.62
N PHE A 702 46.83 -19.83 28.98
CA PHE A 702 46.35 -18.51 28.60
C PHE A 702 47.09 -17.39 29.34
N LEU A 703 47.41 -17.59 30.64
CA LEU A 703 48.15 -16.62 31.44
C LEU A 703 49.53 -16.31 30.85
N ASP A 704 50.27 -17.33 30.44
CA ASP A 704 51.63 -17.20 29.90
C ASP A 704 51.68 -16.28 28.68
N GLN A 705 50.65 -16.34 27.83
CA GLN A 705 50.57 -15.53 26.60
C GLN A 705 49.92 -14.15 26.84
N MET A 706 48.94 -14.07 27.73
CA MET A 706 48.16 -12.85 27.95
C MET A 706 48.88 -11.83 28.84
N VAL A 707 49.61 -12.29 29.86
CA VAL A 707 50.30 -11.39 30.80
C VAL A 707 51.27 -10.42 30.09
N PRO A 708 52.14 -10.85 29.15
CA PRO A 708 53.01 -9.92 28.41
C PRO A 708 52.24 -8.88 27.59
N LEU A 709 51.10 -9.26 27.00
CA LEU A 709 50.26 -8.34 26.22
C LEU A 709 49.61 -7.29 27.11
N LEU A 710 49.01 -7.70 28.24
CA LEU A 710 48.43 -6.78 29.22
C LEU A 710 49.46 -5.83 29.80
N VAL A 711 50.66 -6.33 30.11
CA VAL A 711 51.79 -5.49 30.58
C VAL A 711 52.07 -4.38 29.59
N GLY A 712 52.19 -4.68 28.29
CA GLY A 712 52.41 -3.68 27.24
C GLY A 712 51.27 -2.66 27.12
N LEU A 713 50.02 -3.08 27.30
CA LEU A 713 48.84 -2.22 27.17
C LEU A 713 48.61 -1.29 28.36
N THR A 714 49.25 -1.53 29.51
CA THR A 714 49.14 -0.62 30.66
C THR A 714 49.68 0.78 30.36
N ASP A 715 50.60 0.91 29.40
CA ASP A 715 51.18 2.19 28.96
C ASP A 715 50.68 2.63 27.57
N ASP A 716 49.52 2.10 27.13
CA ASP A 716 48.93 2.48 25.84
C ASP A 716 48.54 3.97 25.81
N ASN A 717 48.60 4.61 24.63
CA ASN A 717 48.23 6.01 24.45
C ASN A 717 46.75 6.28 24.80
N SER A 718 45.86 5.34 24.50
CA SER A 718 44.43 5.47 24.80
C SER A 718 44.16 5.26 26.28
N THR A 719 43.57 6.29 26.90
CA THR A 719 43.09 6.24 28.28
C THR A 719 42.10 5.09 28.48
N LEU A 720 41.20 4.82 27.51
CA LEU A 720 40.24 3.72 27.61
C LEU A 720 40.92 2.36 27.54
N THR A 721 41.93 2.18 26.68
CA THR A 721 42.74 0.95 26.64
C THR A 721 43.37 0.69 27.99
N ARG A 722 43.99 1.70 28.61
CA ARG A 722 44.60 1.57 29.95
C ARG A 722 43.56 1.17 31.01
N GLN A 723 42.40 1.82 31.03
CA GLN A 723 41.32 1.49 31.97
C GLN A 723 40.86 0.03 31.83
N HIS A 724 40.57 -0.42 30.61
CA HIS A 724 40.16 -1.81 30.36
C HIS A 724 41.29 -2.79 30.69
N THR A 725 42.54 -2.46 30.37
CA THR A 725 43.70 -3.30 30.71
C THR A 725 43.82 -3.52 32.21
N LEU A 726 43.72 -2.45 33.01
CA LEU A 726 43.80 -2.56 34.48
C LEU A 726 42.65 -3.40 35.06
N ARG A 727 41.44 -3.29 34.49
CA ARG A 727 40.29 -4.13 34.85
C ARG A 727 40.50 -5.59 34.45
N ALA A 728 41.03 -5.85 33.26
CA ALA A 728 41.39 -7.19 32.80
C ALA A 728 42.40 -7.83 33.75
N ILE A 729 43.44 -7.09 34.17
CA ILE A 729 44.43 -7.54 35.16
C ILE A 729 43.75 -7.89 36.50
N CYS A 730 42.84 -7.05 36.99
CA CYS A 730 42.10 -7.27 38.23
C CYS A 730 41.25 -8.57 38.16
N CYS A 731 40.50 -8.75 37.07
CA CYS A 731 39.70 -9.95 36.83
C CYS A 731 40.58 -11.20 36.70
N LEU A 732 41.66 -11.09 35.92
CA LEU A 732 42.61 -12.16 35.69
C LEU A 732 43.25 -12.65 37.00
N ALA A 733 43.67 -11.73 37.88
CA ALA A 733 44.27 -12.05 39.16
C ALA A 733 43.29 -12.81 40.07
N THR A 734 42.05 -12.36 40.15
CA THR A 734 40.99 -12.99 40.93
C THR A 734 40.71 -14.41 40.43
N LEU A 735 40.51 -14.56 39.12
CA LEU A 735 40.24 -15.83 38.47
C LEU A 735 41.41 -16.81 38.63
N SER A 736 42.64 -16.34 38.43
CA SER A 736 43.87 -17.14 38.59
C SER A 736 44.07 -17.62 40.03
N LYS A 737 43.71 -16.79 41.02
CA LYS A 737 43.76 -17.18 42.43
C LYS A 737 42.80 -18.33 42.70
N GLN A 738 41.56 -18.23 42.22
CA GLN A 738 40.55 -19.26 42.44
C GLN A 738 40.89 -20.59 41.77
N ARG A 739 41.60 -20.57 40.65
CA ARG A 739 42.06 -21.79 39.94
C ARG A 739 43.44 -22.28 40.39
N GLY A 740 44.07 -21.60 41.34
CA GLY A 740 45.37 -22.01 41.90
C GLY A 740 46.55 -21.89 40.91
N CYS A 741 46.47 -20.97 39.93
CA CYS A 741 47.55 -20.69 38.97
C CYS A 741 48.13 -19.27 39.07
N PHE A 742 47.72 -18.47 40.06
CA PHE A 742 48.34 -17.16 40.29
C PHE A 742 49.69 -17.30 41.00
N THR A 743 50.79 -17.10 40.25
CA THR A 743 52.16 -17.27 40.77
C THR A 743 52.78 -15.95 41.22
N VAL A 744 53.86 -16.05 42.01
CA VAL A 744 54.65 -14.88 42.45
C VAL A 744 55.22 -14.11 41.24
N ASP A 745 55.68 -14.83 40.22
CA ASP A 745 56.21 -14.24 38.98
C ASP A 745 55.13 -13.43 38.22
N ILE A 746 53.91 -13.97 38.10
CA ILE A 746 52.79 -13.25 37.49
C ILE A 746 52.45 -11.99 38.30
N LEU A 747 52.37 -12.10 39.64
CA LEU A 747 52.17 -10.96 40.51
C LEU A 747 53.23 -9.89 40.26
N HIS A 748 54.51 -10.27 40.25
CA HIS A 748 55.64 -9.35 40.06
C HIS A 748 55.64 -8.65 38.69
N LYS A 749 55.31 -9.38 37.62
CA LYS A 749 55.17 -8.82 36.27
C LYS A 749 54.05 -7.79 36.17
N LEU A 750 52.92 -8.06 36.81
CA LEU A 750 51.72 -7.22 36.71
C LEU A 750 51.77 -6.01 37.65
N TYR A 751 52.05 -6.20 38.94
CA TYR A 751 51.93 -5.10 39.92
C TYR A 751 52.88 -3.95 39.61
N PHE A 752 54.08 -4.24 39.09
CA PHE A 752 55.08 -3.21 38.86
C PHE A 752 54.65 -2.21 37.77
N VAL A 753 53.97 -2.69 36.72
CA VAL A 753 53.45 -1.81 35.67
C VAL A 753 52.17 -1.10 36.08
N VAL A 754 51.33 -1.75 36.91
CA VAL A 754 50.16 -1.10 37.53
C VAL A 754 50.60 0.01 38.50
N LEU A 755 51.67 -0.20 39.25
CA LEU A 755 52.20 0.77 40.21
C LEU A 755 52.59 2.09 39.53
N LYS A 756 53.14 2.01 38.31
CA LYS A 756 53.46 3.19 37.49
C LYS A 756 52.23 3.95 37.00
N ARG A 757 51.02 3.41 37.15
CA ARG A 757 49.76 4.07 36.74
C ARG A 757 49.12 4.89 37.85
N LEU A 758 49.71 4.92 39.05
CA LEU A 758 49.32 5.88 40.09
C LEU A 758 49.65 7.33 39.68
N ASP A 759 50.64 7.50 38.80
CA ASP A 759 51.07 8.77 38.16
C ASP A 759 50.43 9.01 36.77
N ASP A 760 49.38 8.27 36.40
CA ASP A 760 48.72 8.44 35.09
C ASP A 760 48.06 9.83 34.96
N SER A 761 47.95 10.35 33.75
CA SER A 761 47.28 11.63 33.50
C SER A 761 45.76 11.60 33.70
N SER A 762 45.16 10.40 33.74
CA SER A 762 43.72 10.22 33.95
C SER A 762 43.41 9.74 35.36
N ASP A 763 42.66 10.55 36.12
CA ASP A 763 42.21 10.17 37.48
C ASP A 763 41.46 8.85 37.51
N LYS A 764 40.69 8.54 36.45
CA LYS A 764 40.00 7.26 36.34
C LYS A 764 40.96 6.08 36.23
N VAL A 765 42.06 6.22 35.48
CA VAL A 765 43.10 5.19 35.38
C VAL A 765 43.81 5.04 36.73
N ARG A 766 44.12 6.16 37.40
CA ARG A 766 44.75 6.17 38.73
C ARG A 766 43.91 5.42 39.76
N SER A 767 42.61 5.73 39.86
CA SER A 767 41.69 5.03 40.79
C SER A 767 41.60 3.53 40.50
N ILE A 768 41.48 3.13 39.22
CA ILE A 768 41.46 1.71 38.85
C ILE A 768 42.81 1.05 39.18
N ALA A 769 43.93 1.75 39.01
CA ALA A 769 45.26 1.22 39.36
C ALA A 769 45.37 0.92 40.86
N VAL A 770 44.85 1.81 41.73
CA VAL A 770 44.79 1.58 43.18
C VAL A 770 43.98 0.31 43.51
N GLU A 771 42.81 0.17 42.89
CA GLU A 771 41.96 -1.02 43.05
C GLU A 771 42.67 -2.29 42.56
N THR A 772 43.28 -2.24 41.38
CA THR A 772 44.01 -3.37 40.79
C THR A 772 45.20 -3.78 41.65
N LEU A 773 45.95 -2.84 42.24
CA LEU A 773 47.03 -3.15 43.20
C LEU A 773 46.50 -3.87 44.44
N CYS A 774 45.40 -3.38 45.01
CA CYS A 774 44.73 -4.06 46.12
C CYS A 774 44.39 -5.50 45.76
N THR A 775 43.72 -5.71 44.63
CA THR A 775 43.30 -7.04 44.19
C THR A 775 44.49 -7.96 43.93
N LEU A 776 45.54 -7.48 43.23
CA LEU A 776 46.74 -8.28 42.93
C LEU A 776 47.38 -8.84 44.20
N PHE A 777 47.60 -7.99 45.21
CA PHE A 777 48.22 -8.43 46.46
C PHE A 777 47.26 -9.16 47.40
N GLN A 778 45.95 -8.89 47.35
CA GLN A 778 44.95 -9.74 48.02
C GLN A 778 44.88 -11.13 47.40
N CYS A 779 45.18 -11.24 46.10
CA CYS A 779 45.24 -12.50 45.37
C CYS A 779 46.58 -13.23 45.47
N ARG A 780 47.58 -12.64 46.16
CA ARG A 780 48.92 -13.21 46.27
C ARG A 780 48.90 -14.69 46.67
N PRO A 781 49.75 -15.55 46.06
CA PRO A 781 49.99 -16.89 46.57
C PRO A 781 50.74 -16.84 47.91
N GLN A 782 51.19 -17.97 48.44
CA GLN A 782 52.09 -17.97 49.58
C GLN A 782 53.31 -17.07 49.29
N TYR A 783 53.42 -15.96 50.01
CA TYR A 783 54.31 -14.85 49.68
C TYR A 783 55.23 -14.56 50.87
N ASP A 784 56.51 -14.86 50.73
CA ASP A 784 57.52 -14.60 51.75
C ASP A 784 57.99 -13.14 51.67
N THR A 785 57.57 -12.33 52.64
CA THR A 785 57.89 -10.90 52.70
C THR A 785 59.34 -10.63 53.09
N ALA A 786 60.06 -11.59 53.66
CA ALA A 786 61.49 -11.48 53.92
C ALA A 786 62.30 -11.65 52.63
N VAL A 787 61.92 -12.65 51.80
CA VAL A 787 62.56 -12.89 50.50
C VAL A 787 62.22 -11.78 49.51
N PHE A 788 60.96 -11.37 49.43
CA PHE A 788 60.48 -10.37 48.47
C PHE A 788 60.37 -8.96 49.07
N ASN A 789 61.15 -8.66 50.11
CA ASN A 789 61.08 -7.40 50.85
C ASN A 789 61.19 -6.16 49.94
N ALA A 790 62.06 -6.20 48.93
CA ALA A 790 62.24 -5.10 47.98
C ALA A 790 60.96 -4.77 47.18
N HIS A 791 60.13 -5.77 46.87
CA HIS A 791 58.87 -5.55 46.14
C HIS A 791 57.82 -4.87 47.02
N ILE A 792 57.72 -5.29 48.29
CA ILE A 792 56.80 -4.67 49.27
C ILE A 792 57.29 -3.27 49.65
N ASP A 793 58.60 -3.08 49.79
CA ASP A 793 59.22 -1.79 50.01
C ASP A 793 58.89 -0.81 48.88
N ALA A 794 59.03 -1.24 47.63
CA ALA A 794 58.68 -0.45 46.45
C ALA A 794 57.18 -0.10 46.40
N LEU A 795 56.29 -1.07 46.67
CA LEU A 795 54.84 -0.86 46.72
C LEU A 795 54.46 0.21 47.73
N TYR A 796 54.87 0.05 48.99
CA TYR A 796 54.54 0.99 50.04
C TYR A 796 55.18 2.36 49.81
N SER A 797 56.42 2.42 49.33
CA SER A 797 57.08 3.70 49.04
C SER A 797 56.33 4.50 48.00
N ALA A 798 55.92 3.87 46.89
CA ALA A 798 55.17 4.54 45.83
C ALA A 798 53.79 5.00 46.32
N MET A 799 53.03 4.12 46.98
CA MET A 799 51.67 4.44 47.45
C MET A 799 51.64 5.52 48.53
N LEU A 800 52.60 5.53 49.46
CA LEU A 800 52.65 6.53 50.54
C LEU A 800 52.86 7.97 50.04
N VAL A 801 53.47 8.16 48.86
CA VAL A 801 53.64 9.50 48.26
C VAL A 801 52.29 10.12 47.89
N HIS A 802 51.33 9.30 47.47
CA HIS A 802 50.01 9.75 47.02
C HIS A 802 49.01 10.06 48.15
N LEU A 803 49.38 9.88 49.43
CA LEU A 803 48.58 10.40 50.55
C LEU A 803 48.60 11.93 50.66
N ASP A 804 49.55 12.56 49.95
CA ASP A 804 49.69 14.01 49.79
C ASP A 804 49.19 14.51 48.42
N ASP A 805 48.42 13.69 47.69
CA ASP A 805 47.88 14.08 46.40
C ASP A 805 47.00 15.35 46.49
N ALA A 806 46.94 16.11 45.39
CA ALA A 806 46.11 17.31 45.33
C ALA A 806 44.61 16.96 45.43
N ASP A 807 44.19 15.79 44.93
CA ASP A 807 42.79 15.37 44.97
C ASP A 807 42.42 14.70 46.31
N GLU A 808 41.38 15.21 46.97
CA GLU A 808 40.92 14.66 48.25
C GLU A 808 40.30 13.26 48.12
N GLY A 809 39.59 13.00 47.02
CA GLY A 809 38.97 11.70 46.75
C GLY A 809 40.02 10.61 46.59
N PHE A 810 41.03 10.86 45.76
CA PHE A 810 42.13 9.95 45.49
C PHE A 810 42.99 9.71 46.74
N ARG A 811 43.25 10.74 47.57
CA ARG A 811 43.91 10.56 48.88
C ARG A 811 43.16 9.58 49.78
N LYS A 812 41.83 9.66 49.80
CA LYS A 812 40.99 8.75 50.57
C LYS A 812 41.05 7.33 50.02
N GLU A 813 40.96 7.15 48.69
CA GLU A 813 41.11 5.85 48.04
C GLU A 813 42.48 5.23 48.34
N MET A 814 43.55 6.02 48.28
CA MET A 814 44.92 5.59 48.59
C MET A 814 45.09 5.18 50.05
N LEU A 815 44.50 5.94 50.98
CA LEU A 815 44.51 5.60 52.40
C LEU A 815 43.78 4.28 52.67
N ASP A 816 42.58 4.12 52.11
CA ASP A 816 41.80 2.88 52.25
C ASP A 816 42.54 1.68 51.63
N ALA A 817 43.26 1.89 50.53
CA ALA A 817 44.10 0.88 49.91
C ALA A 817 45.32 0.50 50.76
N LEU A 818 46.05 1.47 51.33
CA LEU A 818 47.16 1.24 52.24
C LEU A 818 46.74 0.53 53.53
N ILE A 819 45.55 0.85 54.05
CA ILE A 819 44.92 0.13 55.17
C ILE A 819 44.74 -1.34 54.79
N LYS A 820 44.11 -1.65 53.65
CA LYS A 820 43.93 -3.04 53.18
C LYS A 820 45.26 -3.77 52.95
N LEU A 821 46.25 -3.09 52.38
CA LEU A 821 47.55 -3.67 52.06
C LEU A 821 48.47 -3.78 53.28
N SER A 822 48.10 -3.19 54.43
CA SER A 822 48.90 -3.26 55.66
C SER A 822 49.01 -4.68 56.23
N GLU A 823 48.07 -5.57 55.90
CA GLU A 823 48.10 -6.99 56.28
C GLU A 823 49.27 -7.77 55.66
N ILE A 824 49.92 -7.24 54.62
CA ILE A 824 51.02 -7.94 53.92
C ILE A 824 52.28 -7.92 54.76
N ASP A 825 52.75 -6.73 55.15
CA ASP A 825 53.85 -6.54 56.09
C ASP A 825 53.60 -5.28 56.94
N PRO A 826 52.85 -5.41 58.05
CA PRO A 826 52.47 -4.27 58.86
C PRO A 826 53.68 -3.61 59.53
N ARG A 827 54.72 -4.39 59.86
CA ARG A 827 55.95 -3.89 60.50
C ARG A 827 56.75 -3.01 59.53
N LEU A 828 56.90 -3.44 58.28
CA LEU A 828 57.58 -2.66 57.25
C LEU A 828 56.81 -1.38 56.91
N LEU A 829 55.48 -1.45 56.79
CA LEU A 829 54.65 -0.27 56.53
C LEU A 829 54.74 0.74 57.70
N MET A 830 54.63 0.27 58.95
CA MET A 830 54.81 1.08 60.15
C MET A 830 56.18 1.77 60.18
N LYS A 831 57.25 1.04 59.85
CA LYS A 831 58.60 1.60 59.76
C LYS A 831 58.68 2.73 58.75
N LYS A 832 58.12 2.55 57.55
CA LYS A 832 58.09 3.60 56.51
C LYS A 832 57.26 4.81 56.90
N VAL A 833 56.09 4.60 57.48
CA VAL A 833 55.23 5.69 57.97
C VAL A 833 55.98 6.52 59.02
N LYS A 834 56.62 5.88 60.01
CA LYS A 834 57.41 6.58 61.04
C LYS A 834 58.64 7.29 60.47
N SER A 835 59.35 6.68 59.51
CA SER A 835 60.54 7.29 58.89
C SER A 835 60.22 8.54 58.07
N ASN A 836 59.03 8.60 57.44
CA ASN A 836 58.70 9.66 56.49
C ASN A 836 57.64 10.65 57.02
N ILE A 837 57.14 10.52 58.25
CA ILE A 837 56.07 11.35 58.83
C ILE A 837 56.32 12.87 58.76
N HIS A 838 57.60 13.27 58.77
CA HIS A 838 58.02 14.67 58.69
C HIS A 838 58.01 15.25 57.27
N LEU A 839 57.96 14.40 56.24
CA LEU A 839 57.97 14.79 54.83
C LEU A 839 56.57 15.04 54.28
N TYR A 840 55.53 14.58 54.98
CA TYR A 840 54.17 14.56 54.43
C TYR A 840 53.27 15.68 54.96
N ARG A 841 52.39 16.19 54.09
CA ARG A 841 51.47 17.32 54.34
C ARG A 841 50.20 16.86 55.06
N ASN A 842 49.67 15.69 54.75
CA ASN A 842 48.39 15.18 55.25
C ASN A 842 48.52 14.35 56.54
N LYS A 843 48.91 14.99 57.65
CA LYS A 843 49.18 14.32 58.93
C LYS A 843 48.02 13.43 59.43
N ALA A 844 46.78 13.85 59.22
CA ALA A 844 45.59 13.10 59.66
C ALA A 844 45.46 11.72 58.99
N ALA A 845 45.81 11.59 57.71
CA ALA A 845 45.79 10.31 57.00
C ALA A 845 46.85 9.33 57.56
N TYR A 846 48.04 9.83 57.89
CA TYR A 846 49.11 9.02 58.48
C TYR A 846 48.83 8.60 59.91
N GLU A 847 48.23 9.47 60.73
CA GLU A 847 47.79 9.14 62.09
C GLU A 847 46.75 8.01 62.06
N ARG A 848 45.79 8.09 61.13
CA ARG A 848 44.78 7.05 60.92
C ARG A 848 45.40 5.74 60.43
N LEU A 849 46.34 5.78 59.47
CA LEU A 849 47.05 4.60 58.99
C LEU A 849 47.91 3.97 60.10
N SER A 850 48.66 4.77 60.86
CA SER A 850 49.49 4.31 61.98
C SER A 850 48.65 3.65 63.06
N SER A 851 47.54 4.29 63.45
CA SER A 851 46.61 3.76 64.46
C SER A 851 45.99 2.42 64.03
N HIS A 852 45.77 2.21 62.72
CA HIS A 852 45.28 0.94 62.20
C HIS A 852 46.36 -0.14 62.24
N ILE A 853 47.59 0.18 61.81
CA ILE A 853 48.69 -0.76 61.79
C ILE A 853 49.11 -1.17 63.21
N GLU A 854 49.09 -0.25 64.19
CA GLU A 854 49.36 -0.58 65.60
C GLU A 854 48.42 -1.67 66.11
N LYS A 855 47.12 -1.59 65.76
CA LYS A 855 46.12 -2.62 66.09
C LYS A 855 46.35 -3.98 65.40
N ILE A 856 47.13 -4.03 64.33
CA ILE A 856 47.47 -5.29 63.62
C ILE A 856 48.75 -5.91 64.20
N ILE A 857 49.66 -5.08 64.75
CA ILE A 857 50.96 -5.51 65.29
C ILE A 857 50.83 -5.95 66.76
N GLU A 858 49.90 -5.35 67.51
CA GLU A 858 49.42 -5.85 68.81
C GLU A 858 48.74 -7.21 68.66
#